data_AF-A0A453BB25-F1
#
_entry.id   AF-A0A453BB25-F1
#
_cell.length_a   1.000
_cell.length_b   1.000
_cell.length_c   1.000
_cell.angle_alpha   90.00
_cell.angle_beta   90.00
_cell.angle_gamma   90.00
#
_symmetry.space_group_name_H-M   'P 1'
#
loop_
_entity.id
_entity.type
_entity.pdbx_description
1 polymer ?
#
loop_
_entity_poly.entity_id
_entity_poly.type
_entity_poly.pdbx_seq_one_letter_code
_entity_poly.pdbx_strand_id
1 'polypeptide(L)'
;LNMLEEGLINHPVVGFGELGRKVNELRNLFRKIEESESLSPSAAEVQRTECLRSLREVATSFSERPARGDLTGEVCHWADGYHLNAALYEKMLGSVFDTLDEGKLTEEVEEILELLKSTWRILGITEIIHDTCYAWVLFRQFVFTGEQGLLKVVIEHLRKIPLKEQRGPQERLHLKSLRSSVDADDSCQDFTFFQSFLSPVQKWVDKKLNDYHLHFSEGSSMMVDIVTVAMLTRRILGEENDKAMESPDRDQIDRYITSSVKSAFMKIAHSVEIKADTSHEHVLASLAEETKKLLKIEANIFSPVLSRWHPQAAVLSASLLHKLYGNKLGPFLEHAEHLTEDVVSVFPAADSLEQYIMSVMASVVGDDGLDSLCRQKLVPYEIESKSGMVVLRWVNGQLERVETWVKRAAEQETWDPISPQQRHGGSIVEVYRIIEETADQFFAFKVPMRIGELNSFCRGIDKAFQIYTQLVTQPIVDKEDLVPPVPVLTRYKKELGIKAFVKKEIQEVRPVDERKSSEIVQLTMSKLCVRLNSLYYAISQLGKLEDSISERWAKRQSDKINIRRSMNGKSKSVVSNQKNQFDGSRKEINAAIDRVCEFTGLKVIFWDLQQPFIDNMYKNSVSQARLDTIVEVLDLVLAQLCDVIVEQLRDRVVTGLLQASLV
;
A
#
# COMPACT_ATOMS: atom_id res chain seq x y z
N LEU A 1 6.03 60.47 5.81
CA LEU A 1 6.80 61.35 4.92
C LEU A 1 7.16 60.61 3.63
N ASN A 2 7.66 59.38 3.73
CA ASN A 2 8.03 58.51 2.59
C ASN A 2 6.93 58.39 1.53
N MET A 3 5.65 58.29 1.91
CA MET A 3 4.54 58.23 0.94
C MET A 3 4.35 59.52 0.14
N LEU A 4 4.61 60.67 0.76
CA LEU A 4 4.58 61.97 0.10
C LEU A 4 5.80 62.13 -0.79
N GLU A 5 6.97 61.63 -0.37
CA GLU A 5 8.18 61.62 -1.19
C GLU A 5 8.03 60.74 -2.43
N GLU A 6 7.54 59.51 -2.28
CA GLU A 6 7.26 58.63 -3.40
C GLU A 6 6.26 59.28 -4.38
N GLY A 7 5.17 59.86 -3.88
CA GLY A 7 4.12 60.45 -4.71
C GLY A 7 4.53 61.76 -5.37
N LEU A 8 5.16 62.67 -4.63
CA LEU A 8 5.47 64.03 -5.09
C LEU A 8 6.83 64.16 -5.75
N ILE A 9 7.78 63.24 -5.54
CA ILE A 9 9.15 63.32 -6.06
C ILE A 9 9.46 62.18 -7.03
N ASN A 10 9.24 60.93 -6.62
CA ASN A 10 9.74 59.78 -7.37
C ASN A 10 8.77 59.34 -8.49
N HIS A 11 7.46 59.40 -8.24
CA HIS A 11 6.41 59.00 -9.18
C HIS A 11 5.26 60.04 -9.27
N PRO A 12 5.55 61.29 -9.67
CA PRO A 12 4.53 62.33 -9.79
C PRO A 12 3.55 62.03 -10.93
N VAL A 13 2.26 62.34 -10.73
CA VAL A 13 1.24 62.21 -11.78
C VAL A 13 1.48 63.22 -12.89
N VAL A 14 1.92 64.43 -12.54
CA VAL A 14 2.32 65.48 -13.50
C VAL A 14 3.83 65.70 -13.46
N GLY A 15 4.51 65.60 -14.60
CA GLY A 15 5.96 65.85 -14.69
C GLY A 15 6.37 67.27 -14.23
N PHE A 16 7.54 67.42 -13.62
CA PHE A 16 7.94 68.65 -12.91
C PHE A 16 8.13 69.92 -13.77
N GLY A 17 8.27 69.81 -15.10
CA GLY A 17 8.43 70.97 -15.99
C GLY A 17 9.50 71.96 -15.48
N GLU A 18 9.16 73.25 -15.39
CA GLU A 18 10.03 74.33 -14.88
C GLU A 18 10.19 74.35 -13.34
N LEU A 19 9.44 73.51 -12.60
CA LEU A 19 9.42 73.46 -11.13
C LEU A 19 10.47 72.52 -10.53
N GLY A 20 11.47 72.07 -11.30
CA GLY A 20 12.52 71.16 -10.81
C GLY A 20 13.30 71.67 -9.58
N ARG A 21 13.35 73.00 -9.35
CA ARG A 21 13.93 73.58 -8.12
C ARG A 21 13.12 73.25 -6.86
N LYS A 22 11.78 73.22 -6.95
CA LYS A 22 10.89 72.90 -5.83
C LYS A 22 11.01 71.44 -5.36
N VAL A 23 11.49 70.53 -6.21
CA VAL A 23 11.74 69.13 -5.87
C VAL A 23 12.89 69.00 -4.86
N ASN A 24 13.97 69.75 -5.08
CA ASN A 24 15.11 69.78 -4.15
C ASN A 24 14.74 70.49 -2.83
N GLU A 25 13.89 71.51 -2.89
CA GLU A 25 13.28 72.13 -1.70
C GLU A 25 12.44 71.12 -0.91
N LEU A 26 11.62 70.30 -1.59
CA LEU A 26 10.80 69.26 -0.95
C LEU A 26 11.66 68.17 -0.28
N ARG A 27 12.72 67.68 -0.94
CA ARG A 27 13.68 66.73 -0.34
C ARG A 27 14.36 67.31 0.90
N ASN A 28 14.76 68.58 0.84
CA ASN A 28 15.37 69.25 1.98
C ASN A 28 14.36 69.47 3.12
N LEU A 29 13.09 69.74 2.81
CA LEU A 29 12.02 69.84 3.81
C LEU A 29 11.77 68.48 4.48
N PHE A 30 11.70 67.37 3.75
CA PHE A 30 11.55 66.04 4.35
C PHE A 30 12.71 65.69 5.25
N ARG A 31 13.95 65.91 4.81
CA ARG A 31 15.14 65.72 5.66
C ARG A 31 15.09 66.55 6.94
N LYS A 32 14.70 67.83 6.85
CA LYS A 32 14.56 68.70 8.03
C LYS A 32 13.47 68.25 9.00
N ILE A 33 12.42 67.59 8.51
CA ILE A 33 11.36 67.04 9.36
C ILE A 33 11.87 65.76 10.05
N GLU A 34 12.60 64.89 9.34
CA GLU A 34 13.24 63.71 9.93
C GLU A 34 14.31 64.08 10.96
N GLU A 35 15.17 65.05 10.65
CA GLU A 35 16.17 65.60 11.59
C GLU A 35 15.50 66.16 12.86
N SER A 36 14.26 66.67 12.78
CA SER A 36 13.52 67.18 13.93
C SER A 36 13.16 66.11 14.97
N GLU A 37 13.18 64.82 14.60
CA GLU A 37 12.95 63.70 15.53
C GLU A 37 14.13 63.50 16.49
N SER A 38 15.32 64.02 16.14
CA SER A 38 16.54 63.93 16.94
C SER A 38 16.82 65.16 17.83
N LEU A 39 15.96 66.18 17.79
CA LEU A 39 16.13 67.45 18.50
C LEU A 39 15.40 67.49 19.85
N SER A 40 15.73 68.49 20.68
CA SER A 40 15.04 68.74 21.95
C SER A 40 13.57 69.19 21.72
N PRO A 41 12.63 68.89 22.64
CA PRO A 41 11.19 69.01 22.38
C PRO A 41 10.70 70.38 21.90
N SER A 42 11.19 71.50 22.47
CA SER A 42 10.71 72.83 22.07
C SER A 42 11.30 73.32 20.74
N ALA A 43 12.55 72.95 20.44
CA ALA A 43 13.20 73.28 19.16
C ALA A 43 12.62 72.41 18.02
N ALA A 44 12.35 71.14 18.31
CA ALA A 44 11.71 70.21 17.40
C ALA A 44 10.30 70.68 17.00
N GLU A 45 9.50 71.19 17.94
CA GLU A 45 8.13 71.65 17.67
C GLU A 45 8.08 72.89 16.77
N VAL A 46 8.97 73.87 16.99
CA VAL A 46 9.08 75.08 16.16
C VAL A 46 9.55 74.73 14.75
N GLN A 47 10.60 73.93 14.61
CA GLN A 47 11.11 73.51 13.30
C GLN A 47 10.09 72.67 12.54
N ARG A 48 9.36 71.76 13.23
CA ARG A 48 8.33 70.93 12.61
C ARG A 48 7.14 71.75 12.13
N THR A 49 6.66 72.71 12.92
CA THR A 49 5.54 73.56 12.51
C THR A 49 5.88 74.45 11.32
N GLU A 50 7.11 74.98 11.25
CA GLU A 50 7.61 75.74 10.10
C GLU A 50 7.76 74.85 8.86
N CYS A 51 8.38 73.68 8.99
CA CYS A 51 8.55 72.75 7.87
C CYS A 51 7.20 72.22 7.35
N LEU A 52 6.21 71.96 8.22
CA LEU A 52 4.87 71.55 7.82
C LEU A 52 4.10 72.66 7.09
N ARG A 53 4.30 73.94 7.48
CA ARG A 53 3.72 75.09 6.77
C ARG A 53 4.30 75.21 5.37
N SER A 54 5.62 75.17 5.25
CA SER A 54 6.31 75.21 3.95
C SER A 54 5.95 73.99 3.08
N LEU A 55 5.82 72.81 3.69
CA LEU A 55 5.37 71.61 2.99
C LEU A 55 3.95 71.78 2.43
N ARG A 56 3.03 72.36 3.21
CA ARG A 56 1.66 72.64 2.75
C ARG A 56 1.65 73.57 1.55
N GLU A 57 2.42 74.65 1.59
CA GLU A 57 2.50 75.62 0.48
C GLU A 57 3.03 74.96 -0.79
N VAL A 58 4.11 74.18 -0.67
CA VAL A 58 4.71 73.47 -1.81
C VAL A 58 3.76 72.39 -2.35
N ALA A 59 3.18 71.56 -1.48
CA ALA A 59 2.22 70.52 -1.86
C ALA A 59 0.95 71.08 -2.52
N THR A 60 0.42 72.21 -2.03
CA THR A 60 -0.74 72.88 -2.64
C THR A 60 -0.41 73.29 -4.09
N SER A 61 0.78 73.85 -4.33
CA SER A 61 1.22 74.22 -5.67
C SER A 61 1.42 73.03 -6.63
N PHE A 62 1.64 71.83 -6.10
CA PHE A 62 1.67 70.59 -6.87
C PHE A 62 0.26 70.06 -7.14
N SER A 63 -0.64 70.13 -6.15
CA SER A 63 -2.02 69.59 -6.25
C SER A 63 -2.94 70.32 -7.24
N GLU A 64 -2.64 71.59 -7.55
CA GLU A 64 -3.40 72.43 -8.49
C GLU A 64 -2.98 72.23 -9.96
N ARG A 65 -2.03 71.33 -10.24
CA ARG A 65 -1.53 71.10 -11.60
C ARG A 65 -2.57 70.34 -12.43
N PRO A 66 -2.93 70.82 -13.64
CA PRO A 66 -3.87 70.11 -14.50
C PRO A 66 -3.23 68.82 -15.05
N ALA A 67 -3.91 67.68 -14.87
CA ALA A 67 -3.49 66.43 -15.48
C ALA A 67 -3.99 66.32 -16.94
N ARG A 68 -3.39 65.44 -17.75
CA ARG A 68 -3.82 65.23 -19.14
C ARG A 68 -5.26 64.70 -19.17
N GLY A 69 -6.19 65.53 -19.66
CA GLY A 69 -7.61 65.18 -19.79
C GLY A 69 -8.55 66.03 -18.92
N ASP A 70 -8.01 66.85 -18.00
CA ASP A 70 -8.79 67.78 -17.20
C ASP A 70 -9.22 68.99 -18.05
N LEU A 71 -10.50 69.03 -18.45
CA LEU A 71 -11.07 70.10 -19.29
C LEU A 71 -11.49 71.36 -18.51
N THR A 72 -11.55 71.27 -17.18
CA THR A 72 -11.94 72.36 -16.27
C THR A 72 -11.00 72.29 -15.08
N GLY A 73 -10.24 73.35 -14.80
CA GLY A 73 -9.24 73.44 -13.71
C GLY A 73 -9.82 73.39 -12.28
N GLU A 74 -10.84 72.57 -12.06
CA GLU A 74 -11.55 72.34 -10.80
C GLU A 74 -11.15 71.01 -10.13
N VAL A 75 -10.23 70.24 -10.73
CA VAL A 75 -9.78 68.96 -10.15
C VAL A 75 -8.50 69.22 -9.35
N CYS A 76 -8.64 69.22 -8.01
CA CYS A 76 -7.51 69.26 -7.09
C CYS A 76 -7.05 67.82 -6.84
N HIS A 77 -5.91 67.44 -7.43
CA HIS A 77 -5.25 66.17 -7.13
C HIS A 77 -4.46 66.37 -5.84
N TRP A 78 -5.12 66.25 -4.68
CA TRP A 78 -4.64 66.67 -3.34
C TRP A 78 -3.13 66.43 -3.06
N ALA A 79 -2.53 65.37 -3.60
CA ALA A 79 -1.10 65.08 -3.42
C ALA A 79 -0.31 64.71 -4.69
N ASP A 80 -0.80 65.06 -5.89
CA ASP A 80 -0.06 64.94 -7.17
C ASP A 80 0.80 63.67 -7.32
N GLY A 81 0.20 62.53 -6.95
CA GLY A 81 0.88 61.28 -6.72
C GLY A 81 -0.12 60.23 -6.23
N TYR A 82 0.09 58.98 -6.61
CA TYR A 82 -0.87 57.91 -6.31
C TYR A 82 -0.77 57.37 -4.87
N HIS A 83 0.44 57.29 -4.29
CA HIS A 83 0.65 56.58 -3.03
C HIS A 83 -0.15 57.11 -1.84
N LEU A 84 -0.18 58.44 -1.65
CA LEU A 84 -0.96 59.04 -0.58
C LEU A 84 -2.46 58.82 -0.80
N ASN A 85 -2.94 59.05 -2.03
CA ASN A 85 -4.35 58.93 -2.37
C ASN A 85 -4.85 57.49 -2.17
N ALA A 86 -4.05 56.50 -2.58
CA ALA A 86 -4.34 55.08 -2.39
C ALA A 86 -4.42 54.68 -0.92
N ALA A 87 -3.51 55.18 -0.08
CA ALA A 87 -3.53 54.86 1.35
C ALA A 87 -4.63 55.57 2.12
N LEU A 88 -4.95 56.82 1.75
CA LEU A 88 -6.14 57.50 2.27
C LEU A 88 -7.39 56.68 1.91
N TYR A 89 -7.49 56.25 0.65
CA TYR A 89 -8.60 55.43 0.20
C TYR A 89 -8.67 54.07 0.91
N GLU A 90 -7.53 53.39 1.10
CA GLU A 90 -7.42 52.15 1.90
C GLU A 90 -7.98 52.37 3.33
N LYS A 91 -7.63 53.49 3.96
CA LYS A 91 -8.13 53.83 5.31
C LYS A 91 -9.62 54.12 5.31
N MET A 92 -10.12 54.81 4.29
CA MET A 92 -11.55 55.07 4.14
C MET A 92 -12.34 53.78 3.93
N LEU A 93 -11.81 52.83 3.14
CA LEU A 93 -12.40 51.51 2.95
C LEU A 93 -12.49 50.72 4.26
N GLY A 94 -11.67 51.02 5.27
CA GLY A 94 -11.81 50.43 6.60
C GLY A 94 -13.11 50.78 7.33
N SER A 95 -13.84 51.83 6.90
CA SER A 95 -15.13 52.21 7.50
C SER A 95 -16.28 51.27 7.18
N VAL A 96 -16.10 50.31 6.25
CA VAL A 96 -17.15 49.34 5.91
C VAL A 96 -17.36 48.27 6.97
N PHE A 97 -16.40 48.09 7.87
CA PHE A 97 -16.46 47.06 8.92
C PHE A 97 -17.24 47.55 10.13
N ASP A 98 -17.96 46.64 10.77
CA ASP A 98 -18.68 46.94 11.99
C ASP A 98 -17.69 47.29 13.12
N THR A 99 -18.01 48.36 13.86
CA THR A 99 -17.16 48.89 14.94
C THR A 99 -17.12 48.00 16.19
N LEU A 100 -18.12 47.14 16.37
CA LEU A 100 -18.25 46.19 17.48
C LEU A 100 -17.81 44.78 17.07
N ASP A 101 -17.98 44.43 15.80
CA ASP A 101 -17.57 43.14 15.22
C ASP A 101 -16.74 43.36 13.94
N GLU A 102 -15.45 43.59 14.11
CA GLU A 102 -14.55 43.93 12.99
C GLU A 102 -14.47 42.83 11.90
N GLY A 103 -15.02 41.64 12.15
CA GLY A 103 -15.11 40.55 11.17
C GLY A 103 -16.31 40.64 10.23
N LYS A 104 -17.28 41.51 10.52
CA LYS A 104 -18.49 41.69 9.72
C LYS A 104 -18.50 43.01 8.98
N LEU A 105 -19.16 42.99 7.83
CA LEU A 105 -19.52 44.20 7.11
C LEU A 105 -20.74 44.84 7.78
N THR A 106 -20.76 46.17 7.78
CA THR A 106 -21.92 46.99 8.18
C THR A 106 -23.14 46.71 7.30
N GLU A 107 -24.35 46.90 7.84
CA GLU A 107 -25.58 46.74 7.06
C GLU A 107 -25.67 47.77 5.92
N GLU A 108 -25.09 48.96 6.13
CA GLU A 108 -25.05 50.06 5.15
C GLU A 108 -23.80 50.03 4.23
N VAL A 109 -23.14 48.88 4.06
CA VAL A 109 -21.89 48.79 3.27
C VAL A 109 -22.03 49.34 1.86
N GLU A 110 -23.17 49.12 1.19
CA GLU A 110 -23.42 49.64 -0.16
C GLU A 110 -23.53 51.17 -0.18
N GLU A 111 -24.16 51.76 0.84
CA GLU A 111 -24.29 53.22 0.98
C GLU A 111 -22.94 53.88 1.26
N ILE A 112 -22.12 53.24 2.12
CA ILE A 112 -20.75 53.69 2.41
C ILE A 112 -19.91 53.63 1.14
N LEU A 113 -19.94 52.52 0.38
CA LEU A 113 -19.18 52.39 -0.86
C LEU A 113 -19.60 53.42 -1.92
N GLU A 114 -20.90 53.73 -2.04
CA GLU A 114 -21.38 54.77 -2.96
C GLU A 114 -20.94 56.18 -2.50
N LEU A 115 -20.92 56.44 -1.19
CA LEU A 115 -20.34 57.68 -0.65
C LEU A 115 -18.84 57.78 -0.96
N LEU A 116 -18.08 56.70 -0.78
CA LEU A 116 -16.65 56.65 -1.09
C LEU A 116 -16.40 56.86 -2.59
N LYS A 117 -17.30 56.38 -3.46
CA LYS A 117 -17.22 56.59 -4.90
C LYS A 117 -17.26 58.06 -5.31
N SER A 118 -17.98 58.91 -4.56
CA SER A 118 -17.96 60.37 -4.80
C SER A 118 -16.55 60.98 -4.69
N THR A 119 -15.64 60.34 -3.96
CA THR A 119 -14.25 60.78 -3.77
C THR A 119 -13.30 60.33 -4.89
N TRP A 120 -13.73 59.42 -5.76
CA TRP A 120 -12.86 58.81 -6.78
C TRP A 120 -12.22 59.83 -7.72
N ARG A 121 -12.99 60.84 -8.15
CA ARG A 121 -12.48 61.90 -9.03
C ARG A 121 -11.37 62.73 -8.37
N ILE A 122 -11.47 62.98 -7.06
CA ILE A 122 -10.51 63.79 -6.30
C ILE A 122 -9.23 63.00 -6.01
N LEU A 123 -9.39 61.71 -5.69
CA LEU A 123 -8.27 60.84 -5.34
C LEU A 123 -7.62 60.14 -6.56
N GLY A 124 -8.23 60.25 -7.74
CA GLY A 124 -7.77 59.53 -8.94
C GLY A 124 -7.99 58.01 -8.84
N ILE A 125 -9.05 57.58 -8.15
CA ILE A 125 -9.40 56.17 -8.00
C ILE A 125 -10.27 55.73 -9.18
N THR A 126 -9.83 54.69 -9.89
CA THR A 126 -10.62 54.00 -10.91
C THR A 126 -11.28 52.77 -10.30
N GLU A 127 -12.25 52.18 -10.99
CA GLU A 127 -12.90 50.93 -10.54
C GLU A 127 -11.88 49.80 -10.31
N ILE A 128 -10.88 49.67 -11.19
CA ILE A 128 -9.78 48.70 -11.05
C ILE A 128 -8.98 48.95 -9.76
N ILE A 129 -8.68 50.22 -9.46
CA ILE A 129 -7.97 50.59 -8.24
C ILE A 129 -8.83 50.29 -7.01
N HIS A 130 -10.13 50.61 -7.07
CA HIS A 130 -11.08 50.29 -6.01
C HIS A 130 -11.12 48.79 -5.73
N ASP A 131 -11.37 47.96 -6.74
CA ASP A 131 -11.48 46.51 -6.59
C ASP A 131 -10.18 45.91 -6.02
N THR A 132 -9.02 46.42 -6.44
CA THR A 132 -7.72 45.97 -5.93
C THR A 132 -7.50 46.37 -4.46
N CYS A 133 -7.73 47.64 -4.12
CA CYS A 133 -7.58 48.14 -2.75
C CYS A 133 -8.60 47.49 -1.82
N TYR A 134 -9.83 47.27 -2.28
CA TYR A 134 -10.89 46.70 -1.47
C TYR A 134 -10.67 45.20 -1.24
N ALA A 135 -10.26 44.45 -2.27
CA ALA A 135 -9.84 43.06 -2.10
C ALA A 135 -8.68 42.93 -1.09
N TRP A 136 -7.71 43.86 -1.11
CA TRP A 136 -6.64 43.91 -0.11
C TRP A 136 -7.18 44.16 1.31
N VAL A 137 -8.01 45.18 1.50
CA VAL A 137 -8.57 45.55 2.81
C VAL A 137 -9.41 44.41 3.39
N LEU A 138 -10.28 43.81 2.59
CA LEU A 138 -11.09 42.65 2.97
C LEU A 138 -10.23 41.43 3.32
N PHE A 139 -9.21 41.14 2.51
CA PHE A 139 -8.32 40.00 2.77
C PHE A 139 -7.49 40.23 4.04
N ARG A 140 -6.97 41.44 4.23
CA ARG A 140 -6.27 41.85 5.45
C ARG A 140 -7.17 41.67 6.67
N GLN A 141 -8.42 42.11 6.60
CA GLN A 141 -9.37 41.97 7.71
C GLN A 141 -9.69 40.50 8.01
N PHE A 142 -9.85 39.69 6.97
CA PHE A 142 -9.96 38.24 7.11
C PHE A 142 -8.76 37.62 7.85
N VAL A 143 -7.52 38.04 7.53
CA VAL A 143 -6.33 37.54 8.22
C VAL A 143 -6.31 37.91 9.70
N PHE A 144 -6.84 39.06 10.09
CA PHE A 144 -6.93 39.49 11.49
C PHE A 144 -8.05 38.80 12.26
N THR A 145 -9.21 38.63 11.65
CA THR A 145 -10.45 38.20 12.33
C THR A 145 -10.71 36.71 12.19
N GLY A 146 -10.21 36.07 11.14
CA GLY A 146 -10.49 34.68 10.80
C GLY A 146 -11.86 34.44 10.12
N GLU A 147 -12.63 35.51 9.86
CA GLU A 147 -13.99 35.39 9.32
C GLU A 147 -14.02 34.94 7.85
N GLN A 148 -14.49 33.72 7.61
CA GLN A 148 -14.48 33.10 6.28
C GLN A 148 -15.40 33.79 5.27
N GLY A 149 -16.47 34.46 5.74
CA GLY A 149 -17.43 35.15 4.88
C GLY A 149 -16.78 36.23 4.00
N LEU A 150 -15.74 36.90 4.52
CA LEU A 150 -15.00 37.94 3.81
C LEU A 150 -14.27 37.42 2.57
N LEU A 151 -13.83 36.15 2.56
CA LEU A 151 -13.11 35.57 1.42
C LEU A 151 -13.97 35.52 0.16
N LYS A 152 -15.29 35.33 0.28
CA LYS A 152 -16.19 35.34 -0.88
C LYS A 152 -16.25 36.72 -1.53
N VAL A 153 -16.31 37.77 -0.71
CA VAL A 153 -16.30 39.17 -1.17
C VAL A 153 -14.95 39.51 -1.81
N VAL A 154 -13.83 39.06 -1.22
CA VAL A 154 -12.50 39.18 -1.83
C VAL A 154 -12.47 38.55 -3.22
N ILE A 155 -12.97 37.33 -3.37
CA ILE A 155 -13.02 36.62 -4.65
C ILE A 155 -13.87 37.37 -5.69
N GLU A 156 -14.99 37.95 -5.27
CA GLU A 156 -15.85 38.74 -6.16
C GLU A 156 -15.11 39.97 -6.71
N HIS A 157 -14.44 40.74 -5.86
CA HIS A 157 -13.66 41.90 -6.31
C HIS A 157 -12.44 41.51 -7.14
N LEU A 158 -11.73 40.43 -6.78
CA LEU A 158 -10.62 39.92 -7.60
C LEU A 158 -11.08 39.49 -9.01
N ARG A 159 -12.32 39.03 -9.18
CA ARG A 159 -12.89 38.68 -10.50
C ARG A 159 -13.29 39.90 -11.33
N LYS A 160 -13.62 41.02 -10.69
CA LYS A 160 -13.97 42.28 -11.38
C LYS A 160 -12.75 42.95 -11.99
N ILE A 161 -11.54 42.69 -11.47
CA ILE A 161 -10.29 43.22 -12.01
C ILE A 161 -10.04 42.66 -13.42
N PRO A 162 -10.10 43.48 -14.49
CA PRO A 162 -9.89 43.02 -15.84
C PRO A 162 -8.41 42.66 -16.07
N LEU A 163 -8.18 41.63 -16.89
CA LEU A 163 -6.84 41.22 -17.32
C LEU A 163 -6.21 42.28 -18.24
N LYS A 164 -4.88 42.29 -18.36
CA LYS A 164 -4.15 43.34 -19.10
C LYS A 164 -4.69 43.49 -20.53
N GLU A 165 -5.00 42.37 -21.19
CA GLU A 165 -5.56 42.30 -22.55
C GLU A 165 -6.96 42.92 -22.68
N GLN A 166 -7.74 42.94 -21.60
CA GLN A 166 -9.12 43.43 -21.58
C GLN A 166 -9.20 44.94 -21.31
N ARG A 167 -8.12 45.56 -20.84
CA ARG A 167 -8.07 46.99 -20.49
C ARG A 167 -7.88 47.89 -21.70
N GLY A 168 -8.45 49.09 -21.65
CA GLY A 168 -8.23 50.12 -22.67
C GLY A 168 -6.79 50.66 -22.67
N PRO A 169 -6.30 51.24 -23.78
CA PRO A 169 -4.93 51.75 -23.88
C PRO A 169 -4.63 52.87 -22.87
N GLN A 170 -5.61 53.71 -22.56
CA GLN A 170 -5.47 54.78 -21.56
C GLN A 170 -5.35 54.21 -20.13
N GLU A 171 -6.16 53.22 -19.77
CA GLU A 171 -6.11 52.54 -18.47
C GLU A 171 -4.79 51.81 -18.26
N ARG A 172 -4.28 51.13 -19.30
CA ARG A 172 -2.96 50.48 -19.26
C ARG A 172 -1.84 51.47 -18.99
N LEU A 173 -1.85 52.63 -19.67
CA LEU A 173 -0.86 53.67 -19.44
C LEU A 173 -0.97 54.26 -18.03
N HIS A 174 -2.19 54.48 -17.55
CA HIS A 174 -2.43 54.96 -16.20
C HIS A 174 -1.88 53.97 -15.15
N LEU A 175 -2.29 52.70 -15.17
CA LEU A 175 -1.80 51.68 -14.23
C LEU A 175 -0.29 51.46 -14.32
N LYS A 176 0.31 51.55 -15.52
CA LYS A 176 1.78 51.45 -15.70
C LYS A 176 2.55 52.62 -15.08
N SER A 177 1.90 53.78 -14.96
CA SER A 177 2.47 54.95 -14.28
C SER A 177 2.45 54.83 -12.75
N LEU A 178 1.57 53.97 -12.21
CA LEU A 178 1.46 53.70 -10.77
C LEU A 178 2.57 52.71 -10.34
N ARG A 179 3.69 53.26 -9.89
CA ARG A 179 4.85 52.51 -9.39
C ARG A 179 5.20 52.96 -8.00
N SER A 180 5.63 52.06 -7.14
CA SER A 180 6.24 52.38 -5.84
C SER A 180 7.62 51.76 -5.78
N SER A 181 8.58 52.45 -5.20
CA SER A 181 9.89 51.88 -4.90
C SER A 181 10.03 51.59 -3.40
N VAL A 182 10.76 50.52 -3.06
CA VAL A 182 11.18 50.26 -1.67
C VAL A 182 12.69 50.01 -1.69
N ASP A 183 13.41 50.79 -0.90
CA ASP A 183 14.82 50.57 -0.65
C ASP A 183 14.97 49.40 0.35
N ALA A 184 15.47 48.27 -0.15
CA ALA A 184 15.94 47.17 0.68
C ALA A 184 17.48 47.18 0.65
N ASP A 185 18.14 46.90 1.78
CA ASP A 185 19.60 46.95 1.92
C ASP A 185 20.31 46.31 0.70
N ASP A 186 21.00 47.16 -0.08
CA ASP A 186 21.72 46.93 -1.36
C ASP A 186 20.91 46.80 -2.68
N SER A 187 19.58 46.94 -2.71
CA SER A 187 18.83 47.06 -3.98
C SER A 187 17.49 47.82 -3.86
N CYS A 188 17.24 48.75 -4.80
CA CYS A 188 15.95 49.40 -4.96
C CYS A 188 15.00 48.49 -5.76
N GLN A 189 13.87 48.08 -5.17
CA GLN A 189 12.87 47.25 -5.85
C GLN A 189 11.65 48.09 -6.25
N ASP A 190 11.42 48.19 -7.56
CA ASP A 190 10.21 48.78 -8.13
C ASP A 190 9.06 47.77 -8.08
N PHE A 191 7.92 48.21 -7.55
CA PHE A 191 6.66 47.48 -7.54
C PHE A 191 5.63 48.17 -8.40
N THR A 192 4.89 47.40 -9.19
CA THR A 192 3.66 47.87 -9.85
C THR A 192 2.54 48.05 -8.82
N PHE A 193 1.52 48.85 -9.14
CA PHE A 193 0.34 49.00 -8.28
C PHE A 193 -0.22 47.66 -7.77
N PHE A 194 -0.46 46.70 -8.66
CA PHE A 194 -0.97 45.39 -8.26
C PHE A 194 0.00 44.64 -7.35
N GLN A 195 1.30 44.76 -7.59
CA GLN A 195 2.30 44.12 -6.73
C GLN A 195 2.30 44.70 -5.31
N SER A 196 2.10 46.01 -5.14
CA SER A 196 2.10 46.66 -3.83
C SER A 196 0.96 46.14 -2.92
N PHE A 197 -0.20 45.84 -3.49
CA PHE A 197 -1.38 45.37 -2.74
C PHE A 197 -1.55 43.86 -2.74
N LEU A 198 -1.28 43.19 -3.85
CA LEU A 198 -1.59 41.77 -4.03
C LEU A 198 -0.39 40.84 -3.78
N SER A 199 0.87 41.32 -3.85
CA SER A 199 2.02 40.46 -3.50
C SER A 199 2.00 40.01 -2.03
N PRO A 200 1.61 40.85 -1.05
CA PRO A 200 1.46 40.38 0.34
C PRO A 200 0.36 39.32 0.48
N VAL A 201 -0.77 39.47 -0.25
CA VAL A 201 -1.83 38.46 -0.33
C VAL A 201 -1.26 37.15 -0.86
N GLN A 202 -0.58 37.21 -2.02
CA GLN A 202 0.04 36.04 -2.67
C GLN A 202 1.03 35.33 -1.73
N LYS A 203 1.93 36.08 -1.08
CA LYS A 203 2.91 35.52 -0.14
C LYS A 203 2.24 34.81 1.03
N TRP A 204 1.14 35.38 1.54
CA TRP A 204 0.40 34.79 2.65
C TRP A 204 -0.30 33.49 2.23
N VAL A 205 -1.03 33.50 1.10
CA VAL A 205 -1.72 32.30 0.61
C VAL A 205 -0.73 31.22 0.20
N ASP A 206 0.40 31.58 -0.42
CA ASP A 206 1.48 30.64 -0.74
C ASP A 206 2.01 29.98 0.52
N LYS A 207 2.24 30.74 1.60
CA LYS A 207 2.70 30.18 2.88
C LYS A 207 1.71 29.16 3.45
N LYS A 208 0.40 29.42 3.36
CA LYS A 208 -0.63 28.50 3.85
C LYS A 208 -0.78 27.27 2.96
N LEU A 209 -0.81 27.45 1.64
CA LEU A 209 -0.97 26.36 0.67
C LEU A 209 0.27 25.49 0.52
N ASN A 210 1.48 26.01 0.75
CA ASN A 210 2.70 25.19 0.77
C ASN A 210 2.72 24.15 1.92
N ASP A 211 1.88 24.33 2.94
CA ASP A 211 1.68 23.37 4.04
C ASP A 211 0.19 23.28 4.41
N TYR A 212 -0.67 23.02 3.42
CA TYR A 212 -2.13 22.99 3.62
C TYR A 212 -2.57 21.88 4.59
N HIS A 213 -1.86 20.74 4.64
CA HIS A 213 -2.14 19.67 5.60
C HIS A 213 -2.08 20.14 7.05
N LEU A 214 -1.22 21.11 7.38
CA LEU A 214 -1.13 21.70 8.71
C LEU A 214 -2.22 22.74 8.95
N HIS A 215 -2.51 23.58 7.95
CA HIS A 215 -3.34 24.76 8.12
C HIS A 215 -4.84 24.53 7.92
N PHE A 216 -5.24 23.45 7.25
CA PHE A 216 -6.63 23.14 6.91
C PHE A 216 -7.05 21.75 7.42
N SER A 217 -6.53 21.32 8.57
CA SER A 217 -6.84 20.02 9.18
C SER A 217 -8.31 19.88 9.60
N GLU A 218 -8.99 20.98 9.90
CA GLU A 218 -10.39 21.01 10.37
C GLU A 218 -11.44 21.07 9.24
N GLY A 219 -11.02 21.21 7.97
CA GLY A 219 -11.96 21.17 6.84
C GLY A 219 -11.47 21.83 5.55
N SER A 220 -12.11 21.49 4.43
CA SER A 220 -11.75 21.95 3.08
C SER A 220 -12.48 23.22 2.62
N SER A 221 -13.51 23.69 3.33
CA SER A 221 -14.34 24.82 2.90
C SER A 221 -13.52 26.09 2.69
N MET A 222 -12.73 26.47 3.68
CA MET A 222 -11.85 27.63 3.65
C MET A 222 -10.73 27.48 2.60
N MET A 223 -10.22 26.27 2.42
CA MET A 223 -9.16 26.01 1.45
C MET A 223 -9.63 26.28 0.02
N VAL A 224 -10.88 25.98 -0.32
CA VAL A 224 -11.45 26.26 -1.65
C VAL A 224 -11.33 27.74 -1.99
N ASP A 225 -11.69 28.61 -1.04
CA ASP A 225 -11.67 30.05 -1.23
C ASP A 225 -10.23 30.57 -1.26
N ILE A 226 -9.35 30.08 -0.38
CA ILE A 226 -7.93 30.47 -0.38
C ILE A 226 -7.21 30.05 -1.67
N VAL A 227 -7.45 28.86 -2.20
CA VAL A 227 -6.89 28.45 -3.50
C VAL A 227 -7.44 29.37 -4.60
N THR A 228 -8.72 29.71 -4.58
CA THR A 228 -9.31 30.62 -5.56
C THR A 228 -8.65 32.01 -5.51
N VAL A 229 -8.46 32.58 -4.31
CA VAL A 229 -7.73 33.84 -4.11
C VAL A 229 -6.30 33.75 -4.63
N ALA A 230 -5.59 32.65 -4.35
CA ALA A 230 -4.22 32.43 -4.82
C ALA A 230 -4.15 32.39 -6.35
N MET A 231 -5.07 31.67 -7.02
CA MET A 231 -5.07 31.56 -8.48
C MET A 231 -5.45 32.88 -9.16
N LEU A 232 -6.44 33.62 -8.63
CA LEU A 232 -6.83 34.92 -9.17
C LEU A 232 -5.71 35.96 -8.98
N THR A 233 -5.16 36.04 -7.77
CA THR A 233 -4.08 36.98 -7.45
C THR A 233 -2.85 36.74 -8.30
N ARG A 234 -2.43 35.47 -8.42
CA ARG A 234 -1.30 35.07 -9.27
C ARG A 234 -1.51 35.45 -10.73
N ARG A 235 -2.72 35.25 -11.26
CA ARG A 235 -3.04 35.60 -12.65
C ARG A 235 -2.89 37.09 -12.90
N ILE A 236 -3.43 37.93 -12.00
CA ILE A 236 -3.30 39.39 -12.08
C ILE A 236 -1.82 39.81 -12.01
N LEU A 237 -1.05 39.24 -11.09
CA LEU A 237 0.38 39.58 -10.91
C LEU A 237 1.27 39.08 -12.07
N GLY A 238 0.94 37.94 -12.67
CA GLY A 238 1.74 37.33 -13.74
C GLY A 238 1.74 38.14 -15.04
N GLU A 239 0.59 38.72 -15.42
CA GLU A 239 0.46 39.50 -16.65
C GLU A 239 1.15 40.88 -16.60
N GLU A 240 1.28 41.45 -15.40
CA GLU A 240 1.89 42.78 -15.22
C GLU A 240 3.40 42.78 -15.43
N ASN A 241 4.06 41.64 -15.21
CA ASN A 241 5.52 41.56 -15.24
C ASN A 241 6.11 41.40 -16.66
N ASP A 242 5.28 41.32 -17.71
CA ASP A 242 5.66 41.00 -19.12
C ASP A 242 6.52 39.73 -19.28
N LYS A 243 6.70 38.97 -18.19
CA LYS A 243 7.24 37.63 -18.18
C LYS A 243 6.09 36.72 -18.55
N ALA A 244 6.18 36.05 -19.70
CA ALA A 244 5.27 34.98 -20.05
C ALA A 244 5.06 34.10 -18.81
N MET A 245 3.79 33.92 -18.40
CA MET A 245 3.39 33.21 -17.18
C MET A 245 4.38 32.09 -16.87
N GLU A 246 5.29 32.30 -15.91
CA GLU A 246 6.45 31.41 -15.68
C GLU A 246 6.03 29.98 -15.28
N SER A 247 4.74 29.74 -15.07
CA SER A 247 4.16 28.40 -14.91
C SER A 247 2.65 28.47 -15.15
N PRO A 248 2.04 27.58 -15.95
CA PRO A 248 0.59 27.40 -16.00
C PRO A 248 0.01 27.14 -14.59
N ASP A 249 -1.29 27.41 -14.43
CA ASP A 249 -2.03 27.19 -13.17
C ASP A 249 -1.76 25.80 -12.55
N ARG A 250 -1.56 24.79 -13.39
CA ARG A 250 -1.21 23.42 -13.01
C ARG A 250 0.12 23.34 -12.24
N ASP A 251 1.18 23.94 -12.74
CA ASP A 251 2.51 23.87 -12.13
C ASP A 251 2.54 24.51 -10.73
N GLN A 252 1.70 25.52 -10.48
CA GLN A 252 1.59 26.11 -9.16
C GLN A 252 0.89 25.16 -8.17
N ILE A 253 -0.18 24.50 -8.60
CA ILE A 253 -0.85 23.48 -7.79
C ILE A 253 0.11 22.30 -7.53
N ASP A 254 0.88 21.88 -8.52
CA ASP A 254 1.91 20.84 -8.37
C ASP A 254 2.94 21.21 -7.31
N ARG A 255 3.37 22.48 -7.26
CA ARG A 255 4.26 22.99 -6.21
C ARG A 255 3.62 22.92 -4.83
N TYR A 256 2.37 23.34 -4.67
CA TYR A 256 1.67 23.28 -3.38
C TYR A 256 1.50 21.84 -2.89
N ILE A 257 1.03 20.93 -3.76
CA ILE A 257 0.89 19.50 -3.44
C ILE A 257 2.25 18.94 -3.06
N THR A 258 3.27 19.18 -3.88
CA THR A 258 4.61 18.65 -3.63
C THR A 258 5.19 19.14 -2.31
N SER A 259 5.06 20.43 -2.01
CA SER A 259 5.56 21.02 -0.77
C SER A 259 4.81 20.46 0.44
N SER A 260 3.47 20.48 0.40
CA SER A 260 2.67 20.12 1.56
C SER A 260 2.70 18.62 1.84
N VAL A 261 2.59 17.77 0.81
CA VAL A 261 2.68 16.31 0.96
C VAL A 261 4.05 15.89 1.50
N LYS A 262 5.15 16.49 1.00
CA LYS A 262 6.49 16.24 1.56
C LYS A 262 6.58 16.64 3.02
N SER A 263 6.05 17.82 3.36
CA SER A 263 6.08 18.34 4.74
C SER A 263 5.27 17.47 5.69
N ALA A 264 4.07 17.04 5.27
CA ALA A 264 3.23 16.12 6.01
C ALA A 264 3.90 14.75 6.20
N PHE A 265 4.47 14.17 5.14
CA PHE A 265 5.20 12.91 5.21
C PHE A 265 6.41 12.98 6.15
N MET A 266 7.20 14.06 6.09
CA MET A 266 8.35 14.25 6.98
C MET A 266 7.92 14.35 8.46
N LYS A 267 6.83 15.06 8.76
CA LYS A 267 6.27 15.15 10.12
C LYS A 267 5.82 13.77 10.62
N ILE A 268 5.14 12.99 9.76
CA ILE A 268 4.72 11.63 10.09
C ILE A 268 5.93 10.74 10.35
N ALA A 269 6.91 10.73 9.43
CA ALA A 269 8.13 9.93 9.57
C ALA A 269 8.84 10.20 10.90
N HIS A 270 9.03 11.48 11.25
CA HIS A 270 9.63 11.84 12.53
C HIS A 270 8.78 11.41 13.73
N SER A 271 7.45 11.56 13.66
CA SER A 271 6.55 11.13 14.74
C SER A 271 6.55 9.61 14.94
N VAL A 272 6.71 8.83 13.86
CA VAL A 272 6.78 7.36 13.90
C VAL A 272 8.13 6.92 14.46
N GLU A 273 9.23 7.57 14.07
CA GLU A 273 10.56 7.33 14.65
C GLU A 273 10.55 7.53 16.18
N ILE A 274 9.93 8.61 16.68
CA ILE A 274 9.81 8.86 18.13
C ILE A 274 8.95 7.81 18.83
N LYS A 275 7.86 7.36 18.20
CA LYS A 275 6.96 6.35 18.79
C LYS A 275 7.57 4.96 18.80
N ALA A 276 8.40 4.64 17.82
CA ALA A 276 9.05 3.34 17.71
C ALA A 276 9.96 3.02 18.91
N ASP A 277 10.53 4.03 19.57
CA ASP A 277 11.29 3.85 20.82
C ASP A 277 10.43 3.31 21.98
N THR A 278 9.11 3.41 21.87
CA THR A 278 8.14 2.96 22.90
C THR A 278 7.29 1.76 22.48
N SER A 279 7.26 1.41 21.18
CA SER A 279 6.40 0.36 20.63
C SER A 279 7.22 -0.79 20.04
N HIS A 280 6.75 -2.03 20.18
CA HIS A 280 7.34 -3.20 19.52
C HIS A 280 7.06 -3.30 18.01
N GLU A 281 6.37 -2.31 17.40
CA GLU A 281 6.09 -2.32 15.97
C GLU A 281 7.27 -1.76 15.16
N HIS A 282 7.55 -2.37 14.00
CA HIS A 282 8.61 -1.94 13.11
C HIS A 282 8.29 -0.59 12.46
N VAL A 283 9.23 0.36 12.50
CA VAL A 283 9.11 1.75 12.00
C VAL A 283 8.51 1.81 10.59
N LEU A 284 8.98 0.98 9.65
CA LEU A 284 8.50 0.97 8.26
C LEU A 284 7.05 0.46 8.11
N ALA A 285 6.58 -0.40 9.01
CA ALA A 285 5.21 -0.90 8.98
C ALA A 285 4.25 0.19 9.47
N SER A 286 4.56 0.83 10.61
CA SER A 286 3.78 1.94 11.14
C SER A 286 3.81 3.16 10.20
N LEU A 287 4.96 3.44 9.57
CA LEU A 287 5.07 4.48 8.55
C LEU A 287 4.17 4.21 7.33
N ALA A 288 4.04 2.95 6.90
CA ALA A 288 3.16 2.60 5.79
C ALA A 288 1.68 2.88 6.12
N GLU A 289 1.24 2.48 7.33
CA GLU A 289 -0.13 2.70 7.77
C GLU A 289 -0.46 4.19 7.96
N GLU A 290 0.44 4.97 8.54
CA GLU A 290 0.25 6.42 8.66
C GLU A 290 0.29 7.12 7.29
N THR A 291 1.16 6.68 6.37
CA THR A 291 1.18 7.18 4.98
C THR A 291 -0.13 6.86 4.25
N LYS A 292 -0.70 5.68 4.50
CA LYS A 292 -2.01 5.28 3.95
C LYS A 292 -3.13 6.16 4.50
N LYS A 293 -3.10 6.50 5.79
CA LYS A 293 -4.05 7.47 6.40
C LYS A 293 -3.90 8.86 5.80
N LEU A 294 -2.66 9.34 5.61
CA LEU A 294 -2.39 10.60 4.94
C LEU A 294 -2.98 10.62 3.52
N LEU A 295 -2.76 9.57 2.73
CA LEU A 295 -3.31 9.49 1.38
C LEU A 295 -4.85 9.41 1.37
N LYS A 296 -5.49 8.79 2.38
CA LYS A 296 -6.95 8.83 2.52
C LYS A 296 -7.48 10.25 2.72
N ILE A 297 -6.81 11.04 3.58
CA ILE A 297 -7.17 12.44 3.82
C ILE A 297 -6.95 13.25 2.54
N GLU A 298 -5.79 13.10 1.92
CA GLU A 298 -5.42 13.78 0.68
C GLU A 298 -6.38 13.47 -0.47
N ALA A 299 -6.77 12.21 -0.67
CA ALA A 299 -7.68 11.80 -1.75
C ALA A 299 -9.13 12.26 -1.51
N ASN A 300 -9.60 12.27 -0.25
CA ASN A 300 -11.01 12.55 0.07
C ASN A 300 -11.28 14.04 0.36
N ILE A 301 -10.33 14.77 0.92
CA ILE A 301 -10.53 16.15 1.40
C ILE A 301 -9.88 17.16 0.45
N PHE A 302 -8.59 16.99 0.14
CA PHE A 302 -7.81 18.02 -0.54
C PHE A 302 -7.81 17.87 -2.07
N SER A 303 -7.69 16.64 -2.57
CA SER A 303 -7.66 16.37 -4.02
C SER A 303 -8.90 16.90 -4.75
N PRO A 304 -10.14 16.74 -4.24
CA PRO A 304 -11.33 17.27 -4.92
C PRO A 304 -11.33 18.81 -5.06
N VAL A 305 -10.70 19.52 -4.11
CA VAL A 305 -10.50 20.97 -4.18
C VAL A 305 -9.51 21.30 -5.30
N LEU A 306 -8.32 20.71 -5.24
CA LEU A 306 -7.22 21.00 -6.16
C LEU A 306 -7.51 20.52 -7.60
N SER A 307 -8.33 19.48 -7.76
CA SER A 307 -8.74 18.93 -9.05
C SER A 307 -9.48 19.91 -9.96
N ARG A 308 -10.03 21.00 -9.41
CA ARG A 308 -10.62 22.10 -10.21
C ARG A 308 -9.60 22.80 -11.11
N TRP A 309 -8.34 22.86 -10.66
CA TRP A 309 -7.25 23.51 -11.38
C TRP A 309 -6.26 22.51 -11.97
N HIS A 310 -6.11 21.35 -11.33
CA HIS A 310 -5.26 20.26 -11.81
C HIS A 310 -5.97 18.89 -11.72
N PRO A 311 -6.57 18.39 -12.83
CA PRO A 311 -7.35 17.15 -12.81
C PRO A 311 -6.61 15.90 -12.27
N GLN A 312 -5.28 15.88 -12.32
CA GLN A 312 -4.45 14.77 -11.85
C GLN A 312 -3.85 15.00 -10.45
N ALA A 313 -4.37 15.95 -9.66
CA ALA A 313 -3.88 16.27 -8.31
C ALA A 313 -3.73 15.03 -7.41
N ALA A 314 -4.74 14.15 -7.36
CA ALA A 314 -4.69 12.90 -6.59
C ALA A 314 -3.61 11.92 -7.09
N VAL A 315 -3.36 11.89 -8.40
CA VAL A 315 -2.32 11.03 -9.00
C VAL A 315 -0.93 11.56 -8.61
N LEU A 316 -0.75 12.87 -8.62
CA LEU A 316 0.49 13.52 -8.24
C LEU A 316 0.81 13.30 -6.75
N SER A 317 -0.16 13.47 -5.86
CA SER A 317 0.05 13.21 -4.43
C SER A 317 0.29 11.74 -4.12
N ALA A 318 -0.48 10.81 -4.73
CA ALA A 318 -0.28 9.38 -4.58
C ALA A 318 1.09 8.90 -5.09
N SER A 319 1.52 9.36 -6.27
CA SER A 319 2.85 9.03 -6.83
C SER A 319 4.00 9.61 -6.01
N LEU A 320 3.82 10.80 -5.44
CA LEU A 320 4.81 11.40 -4.56
C LEU A 320 4.96 10.60 -3.25
N LEU A 321 3.85 10.21 -2.61
CA LEU A 321 3.89 9.38 -1.41
C LEU A 321 4.49 8.00 -1.67
N HIS A 322 4.18 7.39 -2.82
CA HIS A 322 4.83 6.16 -3.28
C HIS A 322 6.34 6.33 -3.37
N LYS A 323 6.83 7.41 -3.99
CA LYS A 323 8.27 7.64 -4.10
C LYS A 323 8.92 7.89 -2.74
N LEU A 324 8.29 8.67 -1.87
CA LEU A 324 8.83 9.01 -0.54
C LEU A 324 8.93 7.77 0.37
N TYR A 325 7.88 6.96 0.44
CA TYR A 325 7.91 5.71 1.18
C TYR A 325 8.86 4.69 0.54
N GLY A 326 8.84 4.57 -0.79
CA GLY A 326 9.71 3.67 -1.56
C GLY A 326 11.19 3.90 -1.31
N ASN A 327 11.62 5.16 -1.20
CA ASN A 327 13.00 5.51 -0.86
C ASN A 327 13.42 4.99 0.53
N LYS A 328 12.48 4.92 1.48
CA LYS A 328 12.72 4.39 2.84
C LYS A 328 12.63 2.86 2.87
N LEU A 329 11.74 2.28 2.06
CA LEU A 329 11.52 0.84 1.96
C LEU A 329 12.63 0.12 1.17
N GLY A 330 13.21 0.76 0.15
CA GLY A 330 14.20 0.16 -0.76
C GLY A 330 15.34 -0.59 -0.06
N PRO A 331 16.08 0.04 0.88
CA PRO A 331 17.14 -0.63 1.62
C PRO A 331 16.66 -1.86 2.38
N PHE A 332 15.45 -1.84 2.93
CA PHE A 332 14.89 -3.00 3.63
C PHE A 332 14.60 -4.16 2.67
N LEU A 333 14.08 -3.89 1.47
CA LEU A 333 13.80 -4.91 0.45
C LEU A 333 15.07 -5.59 -0.09
N GLU A 334 16.20 -4.89 -0.10
CA GLU A 334 17.48 -5.45 -0.54
C GLU A 334 18.07 -6.44 0.47
N HIS A 335 17.88 -6.19 1.77
CA HIS A 335 18.45 -7.02 2.85
C HIS A 335 17.48 -8.10 3.38
N ALA A 336 16.22 -8.10 2.94
CA ALA A 336 15.21 -9.06 3.39
C ALA A 336 15.41 -10.44 2.74
N GLU A 337 16.27 -11.27 3.33
CA GLU A 337 16.58 -12.61 2.82
C GLU A 337 15.74 -13.74 3.45
N HIS A 338 15.27 -13.54 4.68
CA HIS A 338 14.58 -14.54 5.51
C HIS A 338 13.26 -14.01 6.09
N LEU A 339 12.33 -14.91 6.44
CA LEU A 339 11.07 -14.58 7.11
C LEU A 339 11.35 -14.24 8.58
N THR A 340 11.77 -13.01 8.85
CA THR A 340 11.91 -12.43 10.20
C THR A 340 10.61 -11.77 10.65
N GLU A 341 10.50 -11.44 11.94
CA GLU A 341 9.36 -10.68 12.48
C GLU A 341 9.19 -9.33 11.75
N ASP A 342 10.30 -8.66 11.45
CA ASP A 342 10.31 -7.42 10.67
C ASP A 342 9.70 -7.61 9.28
N VAL A 343 10.09 -8.67 8.55
CA VAL A 343 9.54 -8.96 7.22
C VAL A 343 8.04 -9.26 7.29
N VAL A 344 7.61 -9.98 8.33
CA VAL A 344 6.21 -10.35 8.55
C VAL A 344 5.35 -9.13 8.89
N SER A 345 5.91 -8.08 9.50
CA SER A 345 5.20 -6.82 9.76
C SER A 345 5.24 -5.85 8.57
N VAL A 346 6.41 -5.66 7.94
CA VAL A 346 6.63 -4.64 6.91
C VAL A 346 6.00 -5.02 5.57
N PHE A 347 6.17 -6.25 5.10
CA PHE A 347 5.71 -6.63 3.76
C PHE A 347 4.18 -6.50 3.58
N PRO A 348 3.33 -6.96 4.53
CA PRO A 348 1.89 -6.75 4.41
C PRO A 348 1.48 -5.28 4.43
N ALA A 349 2.09 -4.46 5.31
CA ALA A 349 1.77 -3.04 5.43
C ALA A 349 2.16 -2.27 4.16
N ALA A 350 3.35 -2.55 3.62
CA ALA A 350 3.84 -1.95 2.40
C ALA A 350 3.02 -2.36 1.16
N ASP A 351 2.61 -3.64 1.04
CA ASP A 351 1.74 -4.12 -0.05
C ASP A 351 0.34 -3.49 0.05
N SER A 352 -0.19 -3.36 1.27
CA SER A 352 -1.47 -2.71 1.51
C SER A 352 -1.46 -1.22 1.15
N LEU A 353 -0.35 -0.52 1.43
CA LEU A 353 -0.15 0.86 1.02
C LEU A 353 -0.05 0.98 -0.50
N GLU A 354 0.79 0.17 -1.15
CA GLU A 354 0.97 0.21 -2.60
C GLU A 354 -0.34 -0.09 -3.34
N GLN A 355 -1.09 -1.12 -2.92
CA GLN A 355 -2.39 -1.42 -3.51
C GLN A 355 -3.38 -0.26 -3.37
N TYR A 356 -3.36 0.44 -2.23
CA TYR A 356 -4.22 1.61 -2.02
C TYR A 356 -3.80 2.79 -2.91
N ILE A 357 -2.50 3.08 -3.00
CA ILE A 357 -1.94 4.09 -3.93
C ILE A 357 -2.37 3.81 -5.36
N MET A 358 -2.18 2.58 -5.84
CA MET A 358 -2.55 2.17 -7.19
C MET A 358 -4.05 2.32 -7.42
N SER A 359 -4.89 2.01 -6.42
CA SER A 359 -6.34 2.18 -6.52
C SER A 359 -6.77 3.64 -6.64
N VAL A 360 -6.14 4.56 -5.91
CA VAL A 360 -6.40 6.01 -6.01
C VAL A 360 -6.00 6.50 -7.39
N MET A 361 -4.85 6.08 -7.91
CA MET A 361 -4.42 6.46 -9.26
C MET A 361 -5.35 5.90 -10.35
N ALA A 362 -5.76 4.64 -10.24
CA ALA A 362 -6.71 4.00 -11.16
C ALA A 362 -8.06 4.74 -11.21
N SER A 363 -8.53 5.25 -10.07
CA SER A 363 -9.81 5.97 -9.99
C SER A 363 -9.85 7.25 -10.84
N VAL A 364 -8.69 7.86 -11.11
CA VAL A 364 -8.58 9.11 -11.88
C VAL A 364 -8.24 8.87 -13.34
N VAL A 365 -7.34 7.94 -13.65
CA VAL A 365 -6.79 7.75 -15.00
C VAL A 365 -7.39 6.53 -15.72
N GLY A 366 -8.11 5.67 -14.99
CA GLY A 366 -8.53 4.35 -15.49
C GLY A 366 -7.38 3.34 -15.56
N ASP A 367 -7.71 2.07 -15.78
CA ASP A 367 -6.73 0.97 -15.75
C ASP A 367 -5.66 1.11 -16.85
N ASP A 368 -6.07 1.47 -18.08
CA ASP A 368 -5.13 1.66 -19.21
C ASP A 368 -4.14 2.81 -18.97
N GLY A 369 -4.62 3.87 -18.30
CA GLY A 369 -3.81 5.03 -17.94
C GLY A 369 -2.83 4.75 -16.81
N LEU A 370 -3.24 3.95 -15.81
CA LEU A 370 -2.37 3.49 -14.73
C LEU A 370 -1.18 2.70 -15.29
N ASP A 371 -1.46 1.80 -16.22
CA ASP A 371 -0.48 0.98 -16.92
C ASP A 371 0.59 1.83 -17.64
N SER A 372 0.17 2.92 -18.29
CA SER A 372 1.07 3.86 -18.94
C SER A 372 1.94 4.63 -17.93
N LEU A 373 1.38 5.02 -16.78
CA LEU A 373 2.09 5.71 -15.70
C LEU A 373 3.14 4.82 -15.03
N CYS A 374 2.79 3.56 -14.75
CA CYS A 374 3.72 2.59 -14.19
C CYS A 374 4.90 2.33 -15.15
N ARG A 375 4.63 2.26 -16.47
CA ARG A 375 5.69 2.08 -17.48
C ARG A 375 6.62 3.29 -17.61
N GLN A 376 6.15 4.51 -17.35
CA GLN A 376 6.91 5.73 -17.62
C GLN A 376 7.51 6.41 -16.39
N LYS A 377 6.87 6.30 -15.21
CA LYS A 377 7.17 7.18 -14.06
C LYS A 377 7.23 6.49 -12.70
N LEU A 378 6.60 5.34 -12.51
CA LEU A 378 6.45 4.73 -11.19
C LEU A 378 6.71 3.22 -11.23
N VAL A 379 7.84 2.79 -10.67
CA VAL A 379 8.20 1.37 -10.57
C VAL A 379 7.53 0.79 -9.33
N PRO A 380 6.65 -0.23 -9.45
CA PRO A 380 6.07 -0.90 -8.30
C PRO A 380 7.15 -1.51 -7.38
N TYR A 381 6.86 -1.65 -6.10
CA TYR A 381 7.78 -2.25 -5.13
C TYR A 381 7.96 -3.76 -5.34
N GLU A 382 7.04 -4.40 -6.05
CA GLU A 382 7.03 -5.84 -6.34
C GLU A 382 7.16 -6.70 -5.07
N ILE A 383 6.48 -6.27 -3.98
CA ILE A 383 6.57 -6.94 -2.67
C ILE A 383 6.18 -8.41 -2.79
N GLU A 384 5.15 -8.73 -3.58
CA GLU A 384 4.72 -10.11 -3.81
C GLU A 384 5.79 -10.99 -4.52
N SER A 385 6.75 -10.37 -5.22
CA SER A 385 7.90 -11.06 -5.80
C SER A 385 9.00 -11.32 -4.79
N LYS A 386 9.35 -10.28 -4.02
CA LYS A 386 10.36 -10.39 -2.97
C LYS A 386 9.89 -11.36 -1.87
N SER A 387 8.65 -11.23 -1.43
CA SER A 387 8.05 -12.13 -0.45
C SER A 387 7.99 -13.58 -0.92
N GLY A 388 7.63 -13.81 -2.18
CA GLY A 388 7.57 -15.16 -2.75
C GLY A 388 8.90 -15.90 -2.64
N MET A 389 10.01 -15.22 -2.92
CA MET A 389 11.35 -15.80 -2.76
C MET A 389 11.67 -16.18 -1.31
N VAL A 390 11.37 -15.28 -0.36
CA VAL A 390 11.66 -15.52 1.06
C VAL A 390 10.77 -16.65 1.61
N VAL A 391 9.49 -16.67 1.23
CA VAL A 391 8.56 -17.75 1.56
C VAL A 391 9.07 -19.08 1.01
N LEU A 392 9.48 -19.15 -0.26
CA LEU A 392 9.99 -20.39 -0.85
C LEU A 392 11.23 -20.91 -0.12
N ARG A 393 12.14 -20.02 0.31
CA ARG A 393 13.29 -20.42 1.14
C ARG A 393 12.85 -21.03 2.47
N TRP A 394 11.89 -20.40 3.16
CA TRP A 394 11.34 -20.96 4.39
C TRP A 394 10.64 -22.31 4.12
N VAL A 395 9.83 -22.40 3.07
CA VAL A 395 9.15 -23.64 2.67
C VAL A 395 10.17 -24.75 2.45
N ASN A 396 11.24 -24.51 1.69
CA ASN A 396 12.28 -25.51 1.46
C ASN A 396 12.94 -25.95 2.77
N GLY A 397 13.32 -25.00 3.64
CA GLY A 397 13.92 -25.32 4.94
C GLY A 397 12.99 -26.08 5.89
N GLN A 398 11.69 -25.79 5.87
CA GLN A 398 10.71 -26.54 6.66
C GLN A 398 10.45 -27.93 6.07
N LEU A 399 10.34 -28.05 4.76
CA LEU A 399 10.10 -29.33 4.10
C LEU A 399 11.25 -30.33 4.33
N GLU A 400 12.50 -29.86 4.38
CA GLU A 400 13.65 -30.68 4.77
C GLU A 400 13.54 -31.21 6.22
N ARG A 401 13.04 -30.37 7.14
CA ARG A 401 12.77 -30.77 8.53
C ARG A 401 11.63 -31.76 8.62
N VAL A 402 10.52 -31.50 7.93
CA VAL A 402 9.37 -32.41 7.84
C VAL A 402 9.80 -33.76 7.30
N GLU A 403 10.57 -33.81 6.20
CA GLU A 403 11.10 -35.06 5.65
C GLU A 403 11.93 -35.84 6.69
N THR A 404 12.78 -35.14 7.44
CA THR A 404 13.62 -35.75 8.50
C THR A 404 12.78 -36.29 9.66
N TRP A 405 11.76 -35.55 10.11
CA TRP A 405 10.87 -35.98 11.18
C TRP A 405 9.97 -37.14 10.76
N VAL A 406 9.50 -37.15 9.52
CA VAL A 406 8.71 -38.25 8.94
C VAL A 406 9.54 -39.54 8.91
N LYS A 407 10.79 -39.47 8.44
CA LYS A 407 11.71 -40.63 8.45
C LYS A 407 11.90 -41.16 9.86
N ARG A 408 12.21 -40.27 10.81
CA ARG A 408 12.38 -40.64 12.22
C ARG A 408 11.12 -41.28 12.81
N ALA A 409 9.94 -40.72 12.54
CA ALA A 409 8.68 -41.25 13.06
C ALA A 409 8.40 -42.67 12.54
N ALA A 410 8.69 -42.93 11.27
CA ALA A 410 8.51 -44.26 10.69
C ALA A 410 9.57 -45.27 11.16
N GLU A 411 10.83 -44.85 11.35
CA GLU A 411 11.92 -45.70 11.83
C GLU A 411 11.78 -46.11 13.30
N GLN A 412 11.17 -45.26 14.13
CA GLN A 412 10.94 -45.52 15.56
C GLN A 412 9.67 -46.33 15.85
N GLU A 413 8.87 -46.64 14.83
CA GLU A 413 7.58 -47.31 14.95
C GLU A 413 7.73 -48.81 15.25
N THR A 414 7.00 -49.30 16.27
CA THR A 414 6.98 -50.74 16.62
C THR A 414 5.91 -51.52 15.85
N TRP A 415 4.92 -50.81 15.29
CA TRP A 415 3.78 -51.34 14.54
C TRP A 415 2.76 -52.08 15.39
N ASP A 416 2.57 -51.59 16.61
CA ASP A 416 1.49 -52.02 17.50
C ASP A 416 0.32 -51.02 17.41
N PRO A 417 -0.94 -51.47 17.57
CA PRO A 417 -2.08 -50.57 17.57
C PRO A 417 -2.02 -49.64 18.79
N ILE A 418 -2.34 -48.35 18.60
CA ILE A 418 -2.39 -47.36 19.70
C ILE A 418 -3.39 -47.79 20.79
N SER A 419 -4.56 -48.27 20.37
CA SER A 419 -5.61 -48.78 21.25
C SER A 419 -6.55 -49.73 20.49
N PRO A 420 -7.43 -50.49 21.18
CA PRO A 420 -8.42 -51.34 20.51
C PRO A 420 -9.34 -50.58 19.54
N GLN A 421 -9.56 -49.29 19.80
CA GLN A 421 -10.35 -48.39 18.96
C GLN A 421 -9.50 -47.74 17.84
N GLN A 422 -8.22 -47.46 18.12
CA GLN A 422 -7.28 -46.88 17.15
C GLN A 422 -6.26 -47.94 16.71
N ARG A 423 -6.65 -48.71 15.70
CA ARG A 423 -5.91 -49.89 15.22
C ARG A 423 -4.75 -49.56 14.26
N HIS A 424 -4.37 -48.29 14.12
CA HIS A 424 -3.23 -47.83 13.33
C HIS A 424 -2.01 -47.55 14.22
N GLY A 425 -0.83 -47.39 13.61
CA GLY A 425 0.40 -47.02 14.32
C GLY A 425 0.39 -45.57 14.79
N GLY A 426 1.23 -45.25 15.78
CA GLY A 426 1.37 -43.89 16.32
C GLY A 426 2.03 -42.92 15.33
N SER A 427 2.94 -43.42 14.50
CA SER A 427 3.74 -42.65 13.56
C SER A 427 2.91 -41.85 12.55
N ILE A 428 1.81 -42.41 12.01
CA ILE A 428 0.98 -41.66 11.05
C ILE A 428 0.24 -40.48 11.70
N VAL A 429 -0.13 -40.60 12.98
CA VAL A 429 -0.75 -39.50 13.73
C VAL A 429 0.26 -38.38 13.95
N GLU A 430 1.49 -38.74 14.32
CA GLU A 430 2.57 -37.77 14.50
C GLU A 430 2.96 -37.08 13.18
N VAL A 431 3.04 -37.82 12.08
CA VAL A 431 3.27 -37.26 10.74
C VAL A 431 2.19 -36.25 10.37
N TYR A 432 0.92 -36.58 10.60
CA TYR A 432 -0.19 -35.65 10.34
C TYR A 432 -0.09 -34.40 11.21
N ARG A 433 0.22 -34.56 12.52
CA ARG A 433 0.40 -33.43 13.45
C ARG A 433 1.51 -32.49 13.01
N ILE A 434 2.67 -33.02 12.64
CA ILE A 434 3.80 -32.24 12.13
C ILE A 434 3.40 -31.43 10.88
N ILE A 435 2.68 -32.07 9.95
CA ILE A 435 2.23 -31.42 8.72
C ILE A 435 1.19 -30.34 9.02
N GLU A 436 0.25 -30.59 9.92
CA GLU A 436 -0.77 -29.62 10.35
C GLU A 436 -0.14 -28.40 11.03
N GLU A 437 0.81 -28.61 11.95
CA GLU A 437 1.57 -27.53 12.60
C GLU A 437 2.38 -26.72 11.58
N THR A 438 2.98 -27.39 10.59
CA THR A 438 3.71 -26.71 9.51
C THR A 438 2.78 -25.89 8.62
N ALA A 439 1.58 -26.40 8.33
CA ALA A 439 0.54 -25.66 7.61
C ALA A 439 0.04 -24.46 8.42
N ASP A 440 -0.16 -24.61 9.73
CA ASP A 440 -0.51 -23.50 10.62
C ASP A 440 0.54 -22.39 10.56
N GLN A 441 1.83 -22.73 10.64
CA GLN A 441 2.91 -21.75 10.51
C GLN A 441 2.93 -21.07 9.14
N PHE A 442 2.74 -21.82 8.04
CA PHE A 442 2.69 -21.27 6.69
C PHE A 442 1.55 -20.24 6.52
N PHE A 443 0.38 -20.53 7.08
CA PHE A 443 -0.78 -19.63 7.01
C PHE A 443 -0.77 -18.52 8.06
N ALA A 444 -0.02 -18.65 9.15
CA ALA A 444 0.15 -17.60 10.16
C ALA A 444 0.87 -16.36 9.61
N PHE A 445 1.81 -16.53 8.67
CA PHE A 445 2.43 -15.41 7.99
C PHE A 445 1.38 -14.65 7.18
N LYS A 446 1.25 -13.33 7.41
CA LYS A 446 0.36 -12.44 6.65
C LYS A 446 1.00 -11.86 5.38
N VAL A 447 2.22 -12.30 5.06
CA VAL A 447 3.02 -11.81 3.94
C VAL A 447 2.35 -12.07 2.58
N PRO A 448 2.40 -11.17 1.59
CA PRO A 448 1.84 -11.44 0.26
C PRO A 448 2.44 -12.71 -0.36
N MET A 449 1.61 -13.61 -0.91
CA MET A 449 2.06 -14.84 -1.58
C MET A 449 1.22 -15.11 -2.82
N ARG A 450 1.81 -15.77 -3.82
CA ARG A 450 1.14 -16.23 -5.03
C ARG A 450 0.79 -17.71 -4.88
N ILE A 451 0.08 -18.23 -5.88
CA ILE A 451 -0.29 -19.64 -5.94
C ILE A 451 0.93 -20.57 -6.10
N GLY A 452 2.03 -20.07 -6.67
CA GLY A 452 3.24 -20.86 -6.88
C GLY A 452 3.88 -21.31 -5.57
N GLU A 453 3.90 -20.45 -4.56
CA GLU A 453 4.41 -20.75 -3.23
C GLU A 453 3.57 -21.82 -2.53
N LEU A 454 2.24 -21.70 -2.60
CA LEU A 454 1.32 -22.72 -2.09
C LEU A 454 1.54 -24.07 -2.78
N ASN A 455 1.63 -24.09 -4.11
CA ASN A 455 1.83 -25.32 -4.86
C ASN A 455 3.16 -26.01 -4.50
N SER A 456 4.22 -25.22 -4.25
CA SER A 456 5.50 -25.77 -3.79
C SER A 456 5.39 -26.38 -2.40
N PHE A 457 4.66 -25.72 -1.49
CA PHE A 457 4.38 -26.22 -0.15
C PHE A 457 3.59 -27.54 -0.19
N CYS A 458 2.48 -27.59 -0.92
CA CYS A 458 1.65 -28.80 -1.02
C CYS A 458 2.40 -29.96 -1.68
N ARG A 459 3.21 -29.69 -2.72
CA ARG A 459 4.07 -30.71 -3.34
C ARG A 459 5.10 -31.28 -2.34
N GLY A 460 5.62 -30.45 -1.45
CA GLY A 460 6.52 -30.89 -0.39
C GLY A 460 5.86 -31.83 0.61
N ILE A 461 4.64 -31.50 1.03
CA ILE A 461 3.83 -32.36 1.91
C ILE A 461 3.46 -33.67 1.19
N ASP A 462 3.06 -33.59 -0.08
CA ASP A 462 2.78 -34.77 -0.91
C ASP A 462 3.99 -35.71 -0.97
N LYS A 463 5.20 -35.16 -1.16
CA LYS A 463 6.44 -35.94 -1.09
C LYS A 463 6.65 -36.56 0.30
N ALA A 464 6.35 -35.84 1.38
CA ALA A 464 6.50 -36.35 2.74
C ALA A 464 5.62 -37.58 3.01
N PHE A 465 4.36 -37.57 2.55
CA PHE A 465 3.47 -38.74 2.63
C PHE A 465 3.93 -39.90 1.75
N GLN A 466 4.46 -39.63 0.56
CA GLN A 466 5.08 -40.67 -0.28
C GLN A 466 6.28 -41.32 0.43
N ILE A 467 7.14 -40.53 1.06
CA ILE A 467 8.29 -41.05 1.84
C ILE A 467 7.81 -41.91 3.00
N TYR A 468 6.81 -41.46 3.77
CA TYR A 468 6.21 -42.26 4.83
C TYR A 468 5.70 -43.60 4.30
N THR A 469 4.97 -43.56 3.17
CA THR A 469 4.41 -44.76 2.52
C THR A 469 5.51 -45.74 2.09
N GLN A 470 6.60 -45.24 1.51
CA GLN A 470 7.75 -46.05 1.13
C GLN A 470 8.36 -46.75 2.35
N LEU A 471 8.54 -46.04 3.47
CA LEU A 471 9.07 -46.62 4.72
C LEU A 471 8.12 -47.66 5.34
N VAL A 472 6.80 -47.47 5.22
CA VAL A 472 5.80 -48.46 5.64
C VAL A 472 5.91 -49.74 4.80
N THR A 473 6.28 -49.65 3.54
CA THR A 473 6.42 -50.81 2.65
C THR A 473 7.84 -51.37 2.55
N GLN A 474 8.86 -50.65 3.03
CA GLN A 474 10.27 -51.02 2.88
C GLN A 474 10.61 -52.44 3.37
N PRO A 475 10.06 -52.94 4.50
CA PRO A 475 10.36 -54.30 4.96
C PRO A 475 9.66 -55.41 4.16
N ILE A 476 8.75 -55.08 3.23
CA ILE A 476 7.93 -56.05 2.50
C ILE A 476 8.75 -56.66 1.36
N VAL A 477 9.06 -57.94 1.51
CA VAL A 477 9.85 -58.75 0.56
C VAL A 477 9.06 -59.03 -0.73
N ASP A 478 9.76 -59.32 -1.82
CA ASP A 478 9.15 -59.65 -3.12
C ASP A 478 8.44 -61.01 -3.09
N LYS A 479 7.43 -61.16 -3.96
CA LYS A 479 6.60 -62.37 -4.08
C LYS A 479 7.40 -63.65 -4.29
N GLU A 480 8.50 -63.55 -5.04
CA GLU A 480 9.38 -64.66 -5.39
C GLU A 480 10.09 -65.26 -4.18
N ASP A 481 10.26 -64.49 -3.11
CA ASP A 481 10.90 -64.94 -1.87
C ASP A 481 9.91 -65.65 -0.92
N LEU A 482 8.59 -65.50 -1.13
CA LEU A 482 7.55 -66.14 -0.32
C LEU A 482 6.98 -67.43 -0.94
N VAL A 483 6.84 -67.47 -2.27
CA VAL A 483 6.18 -68.58 -2.96
C VAL A 483 7.19 -69.70 -3.26
N PRO A 484 6.98 -70.94 -2.79
CA PRO A 484 7.88 -72.04 -3.09
C PRO A 484 7.90 -72.37 -4.60
N PRO A 485 9.05 -72.78 -5.16
CA PRO A 485 9.13 -73.12 -6.57
C PRO A 485 8.26 -74.35 -6.90
N VAL A 486 7.61 -74.32 -8.06
CA VAL A 486 6.73 -75.41 -8.52
C VAL A 486 7.53 -76.72 -8.59
N PRO A 487 7.13 -77.78 -7.87
CA PRO A 487 7.86 -79.04 -7.86
C PRO A 487 7.87 -79.69 -9.25
N VAL A 488 9.02 -80.19 -9.68
CA VAL A 488 9.18 -80.84 -10.98
C VAL A 488 8.32 -82.11 -11.04
N LEU A 489 7.36 -82.17 -11.98
CA LEU A 489 6.47 -83.32 -12.17
C LEU A 489 7.29 -84.61 -12.41
N THR A 490 7.35 -85.49 -11.41
CA THR A 490 7.94 -86.83 -11.55
C THR A 490 6.83 -87.84 -11.78
N ARG A 491 6.50 -88.11 -13.04
CA ARG A 491 5.54 -89.16 -13.39
C ARG A 491 6.15 -90.54 -13.07
N TYR A 492 5.71 -91.17 -11.99
CA TYR A 492 6.09 -92.56 -11.69
C TYR A 492 5.41 -93.50 -12.68
N LYS A 493 6.15 -94.00 -13.67
CA LYS A 493 5.76 -95.19 -14.45
C LYS A 493 6.45 -96.41 -13.84
N LYS A 494 5.64 -97.40 -13.45
CA LYS A 494 6.06 -98.67 -12.82
C LYS A 494 7.08 -99.48 -13.66
N GLU A 495 7.31 -99.11 -14.93
CA GLU A 495 8.19 -99.80 -15.89
C GLU A 495 9.62 -99.24 -15.98
N LEU A 496 10.00 -98.21 -15.22
CA LEU A 496 11.33 -97.56 -15.33
C LEU A 496 12.31 -97.89 -14.19
N GLY A 497 12.16 -99.05 -13.54
CA GLY A 497 13.00 -99.46 -12.41
C GLY A 497 14.50 -99.71 -12.69
N ILE A 498 15.02 -99.52 -13.92
CA ILE A 498 16.41 -99.89 -14.27
C ILE A 498 17.19 -98.79 -15.05
N LYS A 499 16.73 -97.53 -15.08
CA LYS A 499 17.54 -96.41 -15.63
C LYS A 499 17.65 -95.21 -14.69
N ALA A 500 18.02 -95.47 -13.45
CA ALA A 500 18.38 -94.44 -12.49
C ALA A 500 19.89 -94.14 -12.53
N PHE A 501 20.43 -93.49 -13.57
CA PHE A 501 21.79 -92.89 -13.56
C PHE A 501 22.02 -91.85 -14.69
N VAL A 502 21.02 -91.01 -14.99
CA VAL A 502 21.32 -89.71 -15.65
C VAL A 502 21.09 -88.67 -14.58
N LYS A 503 22.16 -87.93 -14.22
CA LYS A 503 22.12 -86.75 -13.37
C LYS A 503 20.98 -85.84 -13.88
N LYS A 504 19.80 -85.94 -13.26
CA LYS A 504 18.85 -84.84 -13.26
C LYS A 504 19.54 -83.77 -12.44
N GLU A 505 19.89 -82.67 -13.08
CA GLU A 505 20.25 -81.45 -12.36
C GLU A 505 19.15 -81.21 -11.32
N ILE A 506 19.51 -81.42 -10.06
CA ILE A 506 18.72 -80.96 -8.94
C ILE A 506 18.81 -79.45 -9.09
N GLN A 507 17.72 -78.83 -9.55
CA GLN A 507 17.58 -77.39 -9.52
C GLN A 507 17.83 -77.00 -8.06
N GLU A 508 18.94 -76.31 -7.79
CA GLU A 508 19.26 -75.84 -6.45
C GLU A 508 18.07 -75.00 -6.00
N VAL A 509 17.31 -75.52 -5.03
CA VAL A 509 16.33 -74.74 -4.29
C VAL A 509 17.14 -73.64 -3.64
N ARG A 510 17.07 -72.41 -4.17
CA ARG A 510 17.69 -71.26 -3.51
C ARG A 510 17.10 -71.19 -2.10
N PRO A 511 17.87 -71.44 -1.03
CA PRO A 511 17.36 -71.20 0.30
C PRO A 511 17.07 -69.70 0.41
N VAL A 512 15.93 -69.35 0.99
CA VAL A 512 15.65 -67.95 1.36
C VAL A 512 16.81 -67.48 2.23
N ASP A 513 17.41 -66.35 1.86
CA ASP A 513 18.56 -65.77 2.56
C ASP A 513 18.22 -65.63 4.06
N GLU A 514 19.11 -66.06 4.96
CA GLU A 514 18.82 -66.14 6.41
C GLU A 514 18.35 -64.78 6.96
N ARG A 515 18.90 -63.69 6.43
CA ARG A 515 18.48 -62.31 6.77
C ARG A 515 17.04 -62.01 6.33
N LYS A 516 16.67 -62.34 5.09
CA LYS A 516 15.30 -62.15 4.58
C LYS A 516 14.28 -63.01 5.34
N SER A 517 14.65 -64.24 5.71
CA SER A 517 13.77 -65.09 6.51
C SER A 517 13.50 -64.49 7.89
N SER A 518 14.51 -63.87 8.52
CA SER A 518 14.35 -63.17 9.80
C SER A 518 13.44 -61.94 9.69
N GLU A 519 13.48 -61.20 8.58
CA GLU A 519 12.60 -60.06 8.30
C GLU A 519 11.15 -60.52 8.08
N ILE A 520 10.93 -61.62 7.34
CA ILE A 520 9.59 -62.20 7.10
C ILE A 520 8.95 -62.68 8.42
N VAL A 521 9.74 -63.26 9.33
CA VAL A 521 9.25 -63.71 10.64
C VAL A 521 8.89 -62.53 11.55
N GLN A 522 9.63 -61.43 11.49
CA GLN A 522 9.34 -60.22 12.28
C GLN A 522 8.06 -59.50 11.83
N LEU A 523 7.65 -59.66 10.57
CA LEU A 523 6.40 -59.12 10.01
C LEU A 523 5.18 -59.97 10.39
N THR A 524 4.83 -59.97 11.68
CA THR A 524 3.62 -60.67 12.13
C THR A 524 2.35 -60.13 11.46
N MET A 525 1.32 -60.97 11.37
CA MET A 525 0.01 -60.61 10.81
C MET A 525 -0.57 -59.34 11.45
N SER A 526 -0.46 -59.21 12.78
CA SER A 526 -0.87 -58.01 13.51
C SER A 526 -0.14 -56.75 13.01
N LYS A 527 1.19 -56.82 12.86
CA LYS A 527 2.00 -55.69 12.37
C LYS A 527 1.66 -55.32 10.92
N LEU A 528 1.36 -56.29 10.06
CA LEU A 528 0.89 -56.05 8.69
C LEU A 528 -0.48 -55.37 8.67
N CYS A 529 -1.40 -55.79 9.54
CA CYS A 529 -2.71 -55.13 9.70
C CYS A 529 -2.57 -53.69 10.21
N VAL A 530 -1.70 -53.44 11.19
CA VAL A 530 -1.44 -52.08 11.70
C VAL A 530 -0.81 -51.19 10.61
N ARG A 531 0.11 -51.70 9.79
CA ARG A 531 0.64 -50.99 8.61
C ARG A 531 -0.47 -50.64 7.62
N LEU A 532 -1.33 -51.59 7.27
CA LEU A 532 -2.50 -51.38 6.41
C LEU A 532 -3.45 -50.31 6.95
N ASN A 533 -3.81 -50.42 8.23
CA ASN A 533 -4.65 -49.45 8.92
C ASN A 533 -4.01 -48.05 8.92
N SER A 534 -2.69 -47.95 9.07
CA SER A 534 -1.95 -46.68 9.03
C SER A 534 -2.00 -46.03 7.65
N LEU A 535 -1.85 -46.81 6.57
CA LEU A 535 -1.99 -46.33 5.19
C LEU A 535 -3.41 -45.85 4.90
N TYR A 536 -4.43 -46.60 5.36
CA TYR A 536 -5.82 -46.18 5.21
C TYR A 536 -6.12 -44.90 6.01
N TYR A 537 -5.61 -44.80 7.24
CA TYR A 537 -5.69 -43.59 8.03
C TYR A 537 -5.04 -42.41 7.30
N ALA A 538 -3.85 -42.58 6.72
CA ALA A 538 -3.17 -41.56 5.93
C ALA A 538 -4.05 -41.02 4.78
N ILE A 539 -4.64 -41.91 3.96
CA ILE A 539 -5.56 -41.51 2.87
C ILE A 539 -6.76 -40.73 3.41
N SER A 540 -7.35 -41.19 4.53
CA SER A 540 -8.55 -40.57 5.10
C SER A 540 -8.30 -39.14 5.59
N GLN A 541 -7.12 -38.88 6.16
CA GLN A 541 -6.75 -37.57 6.67
C GLN A 541 -6.24 -36.64 5.56
N LEU A 542 -5.65 -37.19 4.51
CA LEU A 542 -5.17 -36.42 3.36
C LEU A 542 -6.28 -35.59 2.68
N GLY A 543 -7.50 -36.14 2.60
CA GLY A 543 -8.67 -35.40 2.08
C GLY A 543 -9.02 -34.18 2.94
N LYS A 544 -9.07 -34.35 4.26
CA LYS A 544 -9.36 -33.26 5.20
C LYS A 544 -8.29 -32.17 5.17
N LEU A 545 -7.03 -32.57 5.03
CA LEU A 545 -5.92 -31.64 4.89
C LEU A 545 -6.04 -30.80 3.60
N GLU A 546 -6.35 -31.43 2.47
CA GLU A 546 -6.55 -30.71 1.19
C GLU A 546 -7.69 -29.69 1.27
N ASP A 547 -8.81 -30.07 1.90
CA ASP A 547 -9.94 -29.17 2.11
C ASP A 547 -9.56 -28.00 3.04
N SER A 548 -8.88 -28.27 4.15
CA SER A 548 -8.40 -27.27 5.11
C SER A 548 -7.44 -26.25 4.46
N ILE A 549 -6.45 -26.73 3.69
CA ILE A 549 -5.50 -25.87 2.96
C ILE A 549 -6.23 -25.00 1.94
N SER A 550 -7.19 -25.57 1.21
CA SER A 550 -7.96 -24.87 0.18
C SER A 550 -8.84 -23.77 0.79
N GLU A 551 -9.52 -24.05 1.91
CA GLU A 551 -10.35 -23.08 2.63
C GLU A 551 -9.51 -21.92 3.18
N ARG A 552 -8.38 -22.22 3.84
CA ARG A 552 -7.45 -21.21 4.37
C ARG A 552 -6.88 -20.31 3.26
N TRP A 553 -6.56 -20.89 2.11
CA TRP A 553 -6.11 -20.12 0.95
C TRP A 553 -7.21 -19.22 0.39
N ALA A 554 -8.44 -19.73 0.25
CA ALA A 554 -9.58 -18.95 -0.22
C ALA A 554 -9.88 -17.75 0.69
N LYS A 555 -9.84 -17.94 2.01
CA LYS A 555 -10.02 -16.88 3.00
C LYS A 555 -8.97 -15.77 2.81
N ARG A 556 -7.70 -16.14 2.70
CA ARG A 556 -6.58 -15.21 2.49
C ARG A 556 -6.73 -14.37 1.21
N GLN A 557 -7.21 -14.98 0.12
CA GLN A 557 -7.44 -14.27 -1.15
C GLN A 557 -8.66 -13.36 -1.09
N SER A 558 -9.70 -13.73 -0.33
CA SER A 558 -10.89 -12.90 -0.15
C SER A 558 -10.57 -11.57 0.54
N ASP A 559 -9.64 -11.55 1.49
CA ASP A 559 -9.18 -10.32 2.17
C ASP A 559 -8.45 -9.37 1.19
N LYS A 560 -7.61 -9.90 0.29
CA LYS A 560 -7.00 -9.13 -0.81
C LYS A 560 -8.05 -8.56 -1.78
N ILE A 561 -9.08 -9.33 -2.09
CA ILE A 561 -10.13 -8.94 -3.03
C ILE A 561 -11.10 -7.94 -2.41
N ASN A 562 -11.37 -8.00 -1.10
CA ASN A 562 -12.26 -7.05 -0.43
C ASN A 562 -11.66 -5.64 -0.36
N ILE A 563 -10.34 -5.50 -0.27
CA ILE A 563 -9.64 -4.21 -0.45
C ILE A 563 -9.89 -3.66 -1.86
N ARG A 564 -9.92 -4.51 -2.89
CA ARG A 564 -10.27 -4.11 -4.27
C ARG A 564 -11.77 -3.87 -4.50
N ARG A 565 -12.66 -4.64 -3.86
CA ARG A 565 -14.13 -4.59 -4.06
C ARG A 565 -14.82 -3.50 -3.25
N SER A 566 -14.25 -3.06 -2.12
CA SER A 566 -14.82 -1.97 -1.33
C SER A 566 -14.86 -0.62 -2.07
N MET A 567 -14.21 -0.51 -3.25
CA MET A 567 -14.24 0.71 -4.06
C MET A 567 -14.52 0.50 -5.57
N ASN A 568 -14.75 -0.72 -6.07
CA ASN A 568 -15.41 -0.90 -7.36
C ASN A 568 -16.04 -2.30 -7.54
N GLY A 569 -17.22 -2.31 -8.16
CA GLY A 569 -18.01 -3.51 -8.41
C GLY A 569 -17.49 -4.32 -9.60
N LYS A 570 -17.43 -5.64 -9.40
CA LYS A 570 -17.16 -6.72 -10.38
C LYS A 570 -15.68 -7.08 -10.55
N SER A 571 -15.30 -8.19 -9.90
CA SER A 571 -14.19 -9.03 -10.35
C SER A 571 -14.58 -10.49 -10.17
N LYS A 572 -14.60 -11.22 -11.30
CA LYS A 572 -14.91 -12.66 -11.37
C LYS A 572 -13.93 -13.45 -10.49
N SER A 573 -14.46 -14.45 -9.78
CA SER A 573 -13.70 -15.34 -8.89
C SER A 573 -12.66 -16.15 -9.66
N VAL A 574 -11.38 -15.86 -9.46
CA VAL A 574 -10.24 -16.67 -9.94
C VAL A 574 -9.96 -17.79 -8.93
N VAL A 575 -10.97 -18.62 -8.64
CA VAL A 575 -10.80 -19.86 -7.87
C VAL A 575 -10.83 -21.01 -8.88
N SER A 576 -9.78 -21.09 -9.70
CA SER A 576 -9.60 -22.19 -10.65
C SER A 576 -8.80 -23.31 -10.01
N ASN A 577 -9.46 -24.46 -9.82
CA ASN A 577 -8.95 -25.84 -9.66
C ASN A 577 -7.74 -26.05 -8.74
N GLN A 578 -7.99 -26.10 -7.43
CA GLN A 578 -7.08 -26.68 -6.42
C GLN A 578 -7.26 -28.18 -6.20
N LYS A 579 -8.16 -28.85 -6.94
CA LYS A 579 -8.34 -30.29 -6.82
C LYS A 579 -7.10 -31.00 -7.36
N ASN A 580 -6.57 -31.96 -6.58
CA ASN A 580 -5.52 -32.92 -6.94
C ASN A 580 -4.09 -32.55 -6.49
N GLN A 581 -3.93 -31.75 -5.42
CA GLN A 581 -2.59 -31.40 -4.92
C GLN A 581 -1.82 -32.60 -4.32
N PHE A 582 -2.54 -33.64 -3.91
CA PHE A 582 -1.98 -34.82 -3.23
C PHE A 582 -2.15 -36.13 -4.03
N ASP A 583 -2.27 -36.04 -5.36
CA ASP A 583 -2.45 -37.21 -6.22
C ASP A 583 -1.28 -38.19 -6.18
N GLY A 584 -0.05 -37.70 -5.96
CA GLY A 584 1.14 -38.55 -5.82
C GLY A 584 1.02 -39.47 -4.62
N SER A 585 0.72 -38.91 -3.44
CA SER A 585 0.49 -39.68 -2.21
C SER A 585 -0.69 -40.63 -2.35
N ARG A 586 -1.81 -40.20 -2.96
CA ARG A 586 -2.98 -41.08 -3.15
C ARG A 586 -2.63 -42.31 -3.97
N LYS A 587 -1.88 -42.14 -5.06
CA LYS A 587 -1.46 -43.26 -5.91
C LYS A 587 -0.51 -44.20 -5.16
N GLU A 588 0.51 -43.64 -4.51
CA GLU A 588 1.51 -44.41 -3.77
C GLU A 588 0.88 -45.19 -2.60
N ILE A 589 0.00 -44.55 -1.82
CA ILE A 589 -0.66 -45.19 -0.68
C ILE A 589 -1.60 -46.31 -1.16
N ASN A 590 -2.37 -46.11 -2.23
CA ASN A 590 -3.23 -47.17 -2.77
C ASN A 590 -2.40 -48.36 -3.28
N ALA A 591 -1.31 -48.10 -4.01
CA ALA A 591 -0.40 -49.14 -4.46
C ALA A 591 0.26 -49.88 -3.28
N ALA A 592 0.63 -49.17 -2.22
CA ALA A 592 1.15 -49.74 -0.99
C ALA A 592 0.11 -50.62 -0.27
N ILE A 593 -1.15 -50.17 -0.18
CA ILE A 593 -2.25 -50.98 0.38
C ILE A 593 -2.39 -52.29 -0.39
N ASP A 594 -2.42 -52.23 -1.72
CA ASP A 594 -2.60 -53.42 -2.56
C ASP A 594 -1.40 -54.37 -2.41
N ARG A 595 -0.17 -53.84 -2.37
CA ARG A 595 1.06 -54.62 -2.12
C ARG A 595 1.04 -55.29 -0.74
N VAL A 596 0.64 -54.58 0.31
CA VAL A 596 0.58 -55.16 1.67
C VAL A 596 -0.52 -56.23 1.75
N CYS A 597 -1.68 -56.02 1.09
CA CYS A 597 -2.74 -57.02 1.01
C CYS A 597 -2.28 -58.30 0.30
N GLU A 598 -1.62 -58.19 -0.85
CA GLU A 598 -1.08 -59.35 -1.57
C GLU A 598 -0.03 -60.08 -0.72
N PHE A 599 0.94 -59.35 -0.16
CA PHE A 599 1.97 -59.93 0.69
C PHE A 599 1.39 -60.63 1.92
N THR A 600 0.39 -60.03 2.57
CA THR A 600 -0.28 -60.63 3.75
C THR A 600 -0.92 -61.97 3.37
N GLY A 601 -1.62 -62.04 2.23
CA GLY A 601 -2.21 -63.29 1.75
C GLY A 601 -1.15 -64.37 1.47
N LEU A 602 -0.09 -64.01 0.74
CA LEU A 602 0.99 -64.93 0.39
C LEU A 602 1.74 -65.43 1.64
N LYS A 603 2.05 -64.53 2.57
CA LYS A 603 2.72 -64.89 3.82
C LYS A 603 1.86 -65.84 4.66
N VAL A 604 0.57 -65.57 4.78
CA VAL A 604 -0.33 -66.45 5.55
C VAL A 604 -0.35 -67.86 4.94
N ILE A 605 -0.54 -67.98 3.62
CA ILE A 605 -0.68 -69.30 2.96
C ILE A 605 0.66 -70.05 2.89
N PHE A 606 1.71 -69.42 2.39
CA PHE A 606 2.97 -70.10 2.06
C PHE A 606 3.98 -70.15 3.21
N TRP A 607 3.81 -69.32 4.24
CA TRP A 607 4.72 -69.26 5.37
C TRP A 607 4.05 -69.66 6.69
N ASP A 608 3.00 -68.95 7.11
CA ASP A 608 2.38 -69.15 8.43
C ASP A 608 1.57 -70.47 8.47
N LEU A 609 0.86 -70.79 7.39
CA LEU A 609 0.07 -72.01 7.24
C LEU A 609 0.79 -73.12 6.44
N GLN A 610 2.09 -72.95 6.18
CA GLN A 610 2.87 -73.89 5.36
C GLN A 610 2.76 -75.35 5.86
N GLN A 611 2.99 -75.57 7.17
CA GLN A 611 2.94 -76.91 7.77
C GLN A 611 1.51 -77.48 7.78
N PRO A 612 0.47 -76.74 8.23
CA PRO A 612 -0.92 -77.17 8.09
C PRO A 612 -1.31 -77.59 6.67
N PHE A 613 -0.91 -76.83 5.65
CA PHE A 613 -1.19 -77.16 4.25
C PHE A 613 -0.43 -78.41 3.80
N ILE A 614 0.86 -78.53 4.11
CA ILE A 614 1.68 -79.71 3.77
C ILE A 614 1.12 -80.96 4.43
N ASP A 615 0.85 -80.92 5.73
CA ASP A 615 0.41 -82.09 6.50
C ASP A 615 -0.99 -82.58 6.09
N ASN A 616 -1.93 -81.66 5.80
CA ASN A 616 -3.32 -82.01 5.51
C ASN A 616 -3.62 -82.24 4.01
N MET A 617 -2.89 -81.59 3.09
CA MET A 617 -3.13 -81.74 1.64
C MET A 617 -2.11 -82.64 0.93
N TYR A 618 -0.84 -82.60 1.35
CA TYR A 618 0.25 -83.12 0.52
C TYR A 618 0.97 -84.35 1.10
N LYS A 619 1.01 -84.50 2.43
CA LYS A 619 1.78 -85.57 3.12
C LYS A 619 1.07 -86.92 3.14
N ASN A 620 -0.25 -86.93 3.19
CA ASN A 620 -1.07 -88.13 3.30
C ASN A 620 -1.62 -88.59 1.94
N SER A 621 -2.15 -89.82 1.87
CA SER A 621 -2.81 -90.33 0.66
C SER A 621 -4.06 -89.53 0.31
N VAL A 622 -4.46 -89.50 -0.97
CA VAL A 622 -5.62 -88.70 -1.46
C VAL A 622 -6.92 -88.99 -0.68
N SER A 623 -7.10 -90.20 -0.15
CA SER A 623 -8.25 -90.58 0.68
C SER A 623 -8.23 -90.00 2.10
N GLN A 624 -7.06 -89.55 2.57
CA GLN A 624 -6.82 -88.98 3.89
C GLN A 624 -6.65 -87.46 3.88
N ALA A 625 -6.57 -86.83 2.70
CA ALA A 625 -6.65 -85.38 2.58
C ALA A 625 -8.01 -84.88 3.08
N ARG A 626 -8.02 -83.89 3.96
CA ARG A 626 -9.24 -83.32 4.57
C ARG A 626 -9.19 -81.80 4.45
N LEU A 627 -10.04 -81.27 3.58
CA LEU A 627 -10.20 -79.82 3.42
C LEU A 627 -10.77 -79.19 4.69
N ASP A 628 -11.64 -79.91 5.41
CA ASP A 628 -12.35 -79.43 6.61
C ASP A 628 -11.38 -78.88 7.68
N THR A 629 -10.27 -79.58 7.94
CA THR A 629 -9.25 -79.15 8.91
C THR A 629 -8.56 -77.84 8.49
N ILE A 630 -8.39 -77.60 7.19
CA ILE A 630 -7.77 -76.38 6.67
C ILE A 630 -8.77 -75.23 6.71
N VAL A 631 -10.05 -75.51 6.48
CA VAL A 631 -11.14 -74.54 6.61
C VAL A 631 -11.22 -74.02 8.04
N GLU A 632 -11.12 -74.88 9.06
CA GLU A 632 -11.09 -74.45 10.47
C GLU A 632 -9.90 -73.54 10.79
N VAL A 633 -8.71 -73.87 10.26
CA VAL A 633 -7.49 -73.06 10.46
C VAL A 633 -7.58 -71.72 9.73
N LEU A 634 -8.14 -71.70 8.51
CA LEU A 634 -8.39 -70.47 7.77
C LEU A 634 -9.44 -69.59 8.46
N ASP A 635 -10.50 -70.16 9.02
CA ASP A 635 -11.53 -69.43 9.75
C ASP A 635 -10.95 -68.72 10.98
N LEU A 636 -10.05 -69.41 11.72
CA LEU A 636 -9.33 -68.80 12.84
C LEU A 636 -8.45 -67.62 12.39
N VAL A 637 -7.74 -67.74 11.28
CA VAL A 637 -6.90 -66.66 10.74
C VAL A 637 -7.76 -65.49 10.25
N LEU A 638 -8.88 -65.76 9.60
CA LEU A 638 -9.83 -64.73 9.18
C LEU A 638 -10.42 -63.98 10.37
N ALA A 639 -10.75 -64.68 11.47
CA ALA A 639 -11.20 -64.05 12.71
C ALA A 639 -10.12 -63.12 13.29
N GLN A 640 -8.88 -63.60 13.39
CA GLN A 640 -7.75 -62.81 13.90
C GLN A 640 -7.44 -61.57 13.03
N LEU A 641 -7.54 -61.69 11.71
CA LEU A 641 -7.41 -60.56 10.79
C LEU A 641 -8.54 -59.54 10.99
N CYS A 642 -9.77 -60.00 11.10
CA CYS A 642 -10.95 -59.15 11.26
C CYS A 642 -10.95 -58.37 12.58
N ASP A 643 -10.31 -58.90 13.62
CA ASP A 643 -10.17 -58.24 14.93
C ASP A 643 -9.23 -57.02 14.87
N VAL A 644 -8.18 -57.08 14.04
CA VAL A 644 -7.15 -56.03 13.96
C VAL A 644 -7.39 -55.05 12.81
N ILE A 645 -7.92 -55.51 11.67
CA ILE A 645 -8.06 -54.66 10.49
C ILE A 645 -9.33 -53.79 10.54
N VAL A 646 -9.28 -52.60 9.94
CA VAL A 646 -10.46 -51.75 9.77
C VAL A 646 -11.45 -52.34 8.76
N GLU A 647 -12.73 -52.08 8.96
CA GLU A 647 -13.82 -52.69 8.20
C GLU A 647 -13.69 -52.46 6.69
N GLN A 648 -13.21 -51.28 6.28
CA GLN A 648 -13.12 -50.88 4.87
C GLN A 648 -12.00 -51.60 4.09
N LEU A 649 -11.05 -52.22 4.79
CA LEU A 649 -9.96 -52.98 4.17
C LEU A 649 -10.18 -54.50 4.18
N ARG A 650 -11.20 -55.00 4.90
CA ARG A 650 -11.46 -56.44 5.07
C ARG A 650 -11.57 -57.15 3.73
N ASP A 651 -12.42 -56.65 2.84
CA ASP A 651 -12.63 -57.26 1.52
C ASP A 651 -11.33 -57.34 0.69
N ARG A 652 -10.46 -56.32 0.80
CA ARG A 652 -9.18 -56.30 0.08
C ARG A 652 -8.22 -57.36 0.61
N VAL A 653 -8.10 -57.50 1.94
CA VAL A 653 -7.22 -58.51 2.55
C VAL A 653 -7.75 -59.93 2.32
N VAL A 654 -9.07 -60.14 2.46
CA VAL A 654 -9.71 -61.43 2.17
C VAL A 654 -9.53 -61.81 0.70
N THR A 655 -9.63 -60.85 -0.23
CA THR A 655 -9.34 -61.09 -1.65
C THR A 655 -7.89 -61.49 -1.88
N GLY A 656 -6.93 -60.84 -1.20
CA GLY A 656 -5.51 -61.23 -1.27
C GLY A 656 -5.26 -62.66 -0.76
N LEU A 657 -5.91 -63.04 0.34
CA LEU A 657 -5.88 -64.41 0.87
C LEU A 657 -6.48 -65.45 -0.10
N LEU A 658 -7.63 -65.14 -0.68
CA LEU A 658 -8.27 -65.99 -1.67
C LEU A 658 -7.36 -66.18 -2.88
N GLN A 659 -6.79 -65.10 -3.40
CA GLN A 659 -5.86 -65.16 -4.53
C GLN A 659 -4.62 -66.00 -4.20
N ALA A 660 -4.02 -65.80 -3.02
CA ALA A 660 -2.88 -66.59 -2.57
C ALA A 660 -3.20 -68.08 -2.42
N SER A 661 -4.43 -68.42 -2.02
CA SER A 661 -4.89 -69.81 -1.87
C SER A 661 -5.12 -70.53 -3.20
N LEU A 662 -5.24 -69.78 -4.30
CA LEU A 662 -5.44 -70.31 -5.66
C LEU A 662 -4.12 -70.47 -6.44
N VAL A 663 -3.02 -69.91 -5.93
CA VAL A 663 -1.65 -70.06 -6.46
C VAL A 663 -1.09 -71.40 -6.01
#